data_AF-A0A2E0TI52-F1
#
_entry.id   AF-A0A2E0TI52-F1
#
_cell.length_a   1.000
_cell.length_b   1.000
_cell.length_c   1.000
_cell.angle_alpha   90.00
_cell.angle_beta   90.00
_cell.angle_gamma   90.00
#
_symmetry.space_group_name_H-M   'P 1'
#
loop_
_entity.id
_entity.type
_entity.pdbx_description
1 polymer ?
#
loop_
_entity_poly.entity_id
_entity_poly.type
_entity_poly.pdbx_seq_one_letter_code
_entity_poly.pdbx_strand_id
1 'polypeptide(L)'
;MPSPARLLALAAALALLASRSPAEAQRGRRRAPLRIAVLADGPAPTYVDVATRLAAEMQPLLRADHPDVVVPSVPTAVGDWTQARADALVRDALADREVDLIVGLGVQVGRAVGRVERLSKPVLLPFAAPALQGLPRDGATSGRRNLAYLTGLIDLQRELRRFNEVVRAERVALVVDRHITDNVTGLPEAIAAATEGLDLQITLVPVDPDPDAIVAALPEDAQAVYLGPLPRLDVERAPALLEALNARELPTYASEGRRWVELGALTTLVPDDDLVRRLRRVALQAQEALAGEDPGTFPTAFAPHAELVINMATARRIGAWPRFELLTEAELLNDQRGRRGPELTFRSALREAVERNLDLGARRVDQTVADARVDQARGALIPTLDGNAGFQWTDPDVASPIGNSERQLSWGLTGQVVAYSPRALAGLRAAEHSADATEASIRTAEIDVIRQAAEAYLNVLRARTAERINRENLGRVRRNLALAEVRREIGAAGREEVYRWEIEIADGRVKVIDAIAVRNQAEIALNRILAHELEAPFTIAEPSHADTGVVLDERVGRYLEDPWSFDVFRAFLAREAVANAPELQEIDAALRAQRRTLVGQRRQLFLPDVVVQGGFTHVFFRGGAGSDPIDASGLPAGFEGLTNSFPEQDDFTWNVGAGLQWRLFDAGRYAEIDQAEASITQLETQRAAVELAVRQRVRSALHAAGASSAAIRLRRDAARAAQANFELVTDAYRRGAVGLVRLIDAQNQALLTDLAASNAVYDFLLDYVAVERAVGAFTFTLPPEELDAFVRRLNRFATERRAEEREQAAEPIDEGAARPEEGA
;
A
#
# COMPACT_ATOMS: atom_id res chain seq x y z
N MET A 1 51.10 -0.41 -71.13
CA MET A 1 50.91 0.82 -70.32
C MET A 1 50.30 1.88 -71.22
N PRO A 2 49.04 2.25 -70.94
CA PRO A 2 48.72 3.48 -70.22
C PRO A 2 48.13 3.19 -68.83
N SER A 3 48.00 4.23 -68.02
CA SER A 3 47.92 4.21 -66.55
C SER A 3 46.60 3.66 -65.95
N PRO A 4 46.66 3.08 -64.73
CA PRO A 4 45.49 2.52 -64.01
C PRO A 4 44.47 3.56 -63.52
N ALA A 5 44.65 4.85 -63.82
CA ALA A 5 43.73 5.93 -63.42
C ALA A 5 42.53 6.11 -64.37
N ARG A 6 42.55 5.53 -65.57
CA ARG A 6 41.43 5.65 -66.55
C ARG A 6 40.42 4.51 -66.52
N LEU A 7 40.71 3.41 -65.83
CA LEU A 7 39.77 2.27 -65.67
C LEU A 7 38.81 2.45 -64.47
N LEU A 8 39.19 3.24 -63.46
CA LEU A 8 38.31 3.57 -62.32
C LEU A 8 37.25 4.63 -62.66
N ALA A 9 37.50 5.52 -63.64
CA ALA A 9 36.52 6.50 -64.09
C ALA A 9 35.43 5.89 -65.00
N LEU A 10 35.73 4.81 -65.73
CA LEU A 10 34.76 4.14 -66.59
C LEU A 10 33.85 3.17 -65.81
N ALA A 11 34.34 2.59 -64.70
CA ALA A 11 33.54 1.76 -63.80
C ALA A 11 32.52 2.60 -62.98
N ALA A 12 32.88 3.84 -62.60
CA ALA A 12 31.96 4.75 -61.92
C ALA A 12 30.85 5.30 -62.86
N ALA A 13 31.12 5.42 -64.16
CA ALA A 13 30.13 5.87 -65.15
C ALA A 13 29.15 4.75 -65.58
N LEU A 14 29.58 3.47 -65.55
CA LEU A 14 28.73 2.32 -65.88
C LEU A 14 27.88 1.80 -64.70
N ALA A 15 28.26 2.11 -63.45
CA ALA A 15 27.43 1.82 -62.28
C ALA A 15 26.24 2.79 -62.10
N LEU A 16 26.24 3.94 -62.79
CA LEU A 16 25.14 4.91 -62.81
C LEU A 16 24.12 4.68 -63.95
N LEU A 17 24.36 3.71 -64.83
CA LEU A 17 23.51 3.41 -65.99
C LEU A 17 22.78 2.05 -65.91
N ALA A 18 22.87 1.36 -64.77
CA ALA A 18 22.20 0.07 -64.52
C ALA A 18 21.13 0.11 -63.42
N SER A 19 20.59 1.29 -63.08
CA SER A 19 19.44 1.45 -62.16
C SER A 19 18.30 2.24 -62.82
N ARG A 20 17.94 1.89 -64.05
CA ARG A 20 16.66 2.29 -64.63
C ARG A 20 15.76 1.06 -64.75
N SER A 21 15.19 0.68 -63.61
CA SER A 21 13.99 -0.16 -63.56
C SER A 21 12.82 0.59 -64.22
N PRO A 22 11.86 -0.13 -64.83
CA PRO A 22 10.81 0.44 -65.69
C PRO A 22 9.68 1.19 -64.93
N ALA A 23 9.99 1.86 -63.82
CA ALA A 23 9.02 2.58 -62.99
C ALA A 23 8.81 4.05 -63.39
N GLU A 24 9.60 4.61 -64.32
CA GLU A 24 9.50 6.03 -64.70
C GLU A 24 8.67 6.30 -65.97
N ALA A 25 8.16 5.26 -66.64
CA ALA A 25 7.34 5.40 -67.85
C ALA A 25 5.82 5.60 -67.59
N GLN A 26 5.39 5.80 -66.34
CA GLN A 26 3.99 6.14 -66.00
C GLN A 26 3.82 7.37 -65.08
N ARG A 27 4.88 8.13 -64.80
CA ARG A 27 4.77 9.45 -64.16
C ARG A 27 4.45 10.53 -65.21
N GLY A 28 3.26 10.41 -65.79
CA GLY A 28 2.79 11.28 -66.88
C GLY A 28 1.28 11.35 -67.03
N ARG A 29 0.52 10.95 -66.01
CA ARG A 29 -0.88 11.35 -65.83
C ARG A 29 -0.99 11.97 -64.45
N ARG A 30 -1.14 13.29 -64.38
CA ARG A 30 -1.74 13.94 -63.19
C ARG A 30 -3.08 13.21 -62.97
N ARG A 31 -3.13 12.27 -62.02
CA ARG A 31 -4.40 11.76 -61.51
C ARG A 31 -5.11 12.99 -60.95
N ALA A 32 -6.39 13.16 -61.28
CA ALA A 32 -7.22 14.21 -60.72
C ALA A 32 -7.09 14.19 -59.17
N PRO A 33 -7.22 15.34 -58.49
CA PRO A 33 -7.15 15.39 -57.04
C PRO A 33 -8.18 14.42 -56.45
N LEU A 34 -7.72 13.51 -55.59
CA LEU A 34 -8.57 12.51 -54.98
C LEU A 34 -9.56 13.20 -54.02
N ARG A 35 -10.86 13.00 -54.22
CA ARG A 35 -11.89 13.60 -53.36
C ARG A 35 -12.74 12.56 -52.66
N ILE A 36 -12.89 12.77 -51.36
CA ILE A 36 -13.67 11.92 -50.47
C ILE A 36 -14.93 12.68 -50.06
N ALA A 37 -16.09 12.07 -50.27
CA ALA A 37 -17.36 12.62 -49.77
C ALA A 37 -17.68 11.99 -48.41
N VAL A 38 -17.93 12.83 -47.41
CA VAL A 38 -18.41 12.40 -46.10
C VAL A 38 -19.88 12.79 -45.98
N LEU A 39 -20.77 11.81 -45.98
CA LEU A 39 -22.22 12.02 -45.91
C LEU A 39 -22.69 11.79 -44.48
N ALA A 40 -23.60 12.63 -43.98
CA ALA A 40 -24.21 12.46 -42.67
C ALA A 40 -25.74 12.61 -42.70
N ASP A 41 -26.46 11.92 -41.81
CA ASP A 41 -27.93 11.96 -41.71
C ASP A 41 -28.50 13.38 -41.49
N GLY A 42 -27.73 14.25 -40.84
CA GLY A 42 -28.13 15.64 -40.60
C GLY A 42 -27.05 16.47 -39.91
N PRO A 43 -27.32 17.75 -39.62
CA PRO A 43 -26.38 18.60 -38.89
C PRO A 43 -26.34 18.19 -37.41
N ALA A 44 -25.22 17.58 -36.99
CA ALA A 44 -24.97 17.20 -35.60
C ALA A 44 -23.49 17.37 -35.22
N PRO A 45 -23.18 17.87 -34.00
CA PRO A 45 -21.81 17.96 -33.49
C PRO A 45 -21.09 16.61 -33.49
N THR A 46 -21.79 15.51 -33.19
CA THR A 46 -21.22 14.15 -33.17
C THR A 46 -20.67 13.74 -34.54
N TYR A 47 -21.36 14.07 -35.64
CA TYR A 47 -20.85 13.78 -36.98
C TYR A 47 -19.65 14.64 -37.37
N VAL A 48 -19.56 15.86 -36.84
CA VAL A 48 -18.39 16.74 -37.01
C VAL A 48 -17.18 16.18 -36.26
N ASP A 49 -17.35 15.74 -35.01
CA ASP A 49 -16.27 15.10 -34.23
C ASP A 49 -15.76 13.84 -34.92
N VAL A 50 -16.67 12.97 -35.36
CA VAL A 50 -16.34 11.75 -36.11
C VAL A 50 -15.61 12.07 -37.41
N ALA A 51 -16.09 13.04 -38.21
CA ALA A 51 -15.43 13.44 -39.46
C ALA A 51 -14.04 14.05 -39.20
N THR A 52 -13.89 14.84 -38.14
CA THR A 52 -12.61 15.44 -37.74
C THR A 52 -11.59 14.36 -37.37
N ARG A 53 -11.98 13.39 -36.54
CA ARG A 53 -11.12 12.27 -36.13
C ARG A 53 -10.81 11.33 -37.28
N LEU A 54 -11.79 11.07 -38.16
CA LEU A 54 -11.59 10.28 -39.36
C LEU A 54 -10.56 10.94 -40.28
N ALA A 55 -10.67 12.26 -40.49
CA ALA A 55 -9.68 13.03 -41.25
C ALA A 55 -8.30 12.93 -40.60
N ALA A 56 -8.19 13.01 -39.28
CA ALA A 56 -6.90 12.88 -38.58
C ALA A 56 -6.23 11.50 -38.79
N GLU A 57 -7.00 10.42 -38.92
CA GLU A 57 -6.49 9.07 -39.21
C GLU A 57 -6.24 8.82 -40.71
N MET A 58 -7.15 9.26 -41.58
CA MET A 58 -7.09 9.04 -43.03
C MET A 58 -6.07 9.94 -43.75
N GLN A 59 -5.99 11.21 -43.37
CA GLN A 59 -5.14 12.20 -44.04
C GLN A 59 -3.65 11.82 -44.08
N PRO A 60 -3.00 11.37 -42.98
CA PRO A 60 -1.60 10.97 -43.02
C PRO A 60 -1.37 9.68 -43.83
N LEU A 61 -2.31 8.71 -43.75
CA LEU A 61 -2.21 7.45 -44.49
C LEU A 61 -2.31 7.67 -46.01
N LEU A 62 -3.31 8.43 -46.44
CA LEU A 62 -3.55 8.64 -47.87
C LEU A 62 -2.55 9.60 -48.51
N ARG A 63 -1.96 10.55 -47.77
CA ARG A 63 -0.91 11.45 -48.30
C ARG A 63 0.36 10.72 -48.74
N ALA A 64 0.61 9.53 -48.20
CA ALA A 64 1.75 8.71 -48.62
C ALA A 64 1.65 8.34 -50.11
N ASP A 65 0.43 8.01 -50.58
CA ASP A 65 0.16 7.57 -51.95
C ASP A 65 -0.45 8.68 -52.84
N HIS A 66 -1.12 9.66 -52.23
CA HIS A 66 -1.85 10.75 -52.87
C HIS A 66 -1.55 12.10 -52.19
N PRO A 67 -0.49 12.82 -52.59
CA PRO A 67 -0.05 14.05 -51.92
C PRO A 67 -1.10 15.17 -51.85
N ASP A 68 -1.98 15.24 -52.86
CA ASP A 68 -3.00 16.28 -53.01
C ASP A 68 -4.37 15.89 -52.41
N VAL A 69 -4.48 14.76 -51.70
CA VAL A 69 -5.74 14.33 -51.08
C VAL A 69 -6.15 15.30 -49.96
N VAL A 70 -7.42 15.69 -49.95
CA VAL A 70 -8.03 16.45 -48.84
C VAL A 70 -9.15 15.61 -48.26
N VAL A 71 -8.97 15.17 -47.01
CA VAL A 71 -10.03 14.47 -46.27
C VAL A 71 -10.86 15.52 -45.51
N PRO A 72 -12.17 15.64 -45.79
CA PRO A 72 -13.01 16.61 -45.11
C PRO A 72 -13.07 16.36 -43.59
N SER A 73 -12.77 17.39 -42.79
CA SER A 73 -12.93 17.35 -41.33
C SER A 73 -14.38 17.58 -40.86
N VAL A 74 -15.26 17.90 -41.80
CA VAL A 74 -16.72 18.03 -41.58
C VAL A 74 -17.44 17.24 -42.67
N PRO A 75 -18.67 16.77 -42.43
CA PRO A 75 -19.48 16.16 -43.49
C PRO A 75 -19.61 17.10 -44.70
N THR A 76 -19.29 16.60 -45.89
CA THR A 76 -19.36 17.36 -47.15
C THR A 76 -20.79 17.63 -47.57
N ALA A 77 -21.71 16.73 -47.20
CA ALA A 77 -23.13 16.93 -47.36
C ALA A 77 -23.89 16.32 -46.18
N VAL A 78 -24.86 17.08 -45.67
CA VAL A 78 -25.68 16.69 -44.52
C VAL A 78 -27.14 16.57 -44.95
N GLY A 79 -27.83 15.59 -44.38
CA GLY A 79 -29.27 15.43 -44.54
C GLY A 79 -30.06 16.41 -43.68
N ASP A 80 -31.36 16.15 -43.59
CA ASP A 80 -32.31 16.88 -42.75
C ASP A 80 -33.02 15.93 -41.79
N TRP A 81 -32.37 14.79 -41.47
CA TRP A 81 -32.94 13.72 -40.66
C TRP A 81 -34.12 12.99 -41.32
N THR A 82 -34.28 13.09 -42.65
CA THR A 82 -35.27 12.31 -43.41
C THR A 82 -34.63 11.29 -44.35
N GLN A 83 -35.26 10.12 -44.48
CA GLN A 83 -34.77 9.07 -45.39
C GLN A 83 -34.77 9.53 -46.85
N ALA A 84 -35.75 10.35 -47.25
CA ALA A 84 -35.83 10.88 -48.62
C ALA A 84 -34.60 11.73 -48.98
N ARG A 85 -34.12 12.56 -48.04
CA ARG A 85 -32.92 13.35 -48.23
C ARG A 85 -31.66 12.48 -48.22
N ALA A 86 -31.56 11.49 -47.32
CA ALA A 86 -30.44 10.55 -47.31
C ALA A 86 -30.33 9.76 -48.63
N ASP A 87 -31.46 9.30 -49.18
CA ASP A 87 -31.53 8.62 -50.48
C ASP A 87 -31.06 9.54 -51.63
N ALA A 88 -31.38 10.84 -51.56
CA ALA A 88 -30.89 11.83 -52.52
C ALA A 88 -29.38 12.06 -52.38
N LEU A 89 -28.87 12.24 -51.15
CA LEU A 89 -27.45 12.46 -50.88
C LEU A 89 -26.56 11.32 -51.39
N VAL A 90 -26.95 10.07 -51.12
CA VAL A 90 -26.20 8.90 -51.59
C VAL A 90 -26.23 8.82 -53.11
N ARG A 91 -27.38 9.11 -53.75
CA ARG A 91 -27.52 9.10 -55.21
C ARG A 91 -26.67 10.18 -55.88
N ASP A 92 -26.72 11.41 -55.35
CA ASP A 92 -25.96 12.55 -55.86
C ASP A 92 -24.46 12.29 -55.69
N ALA A 93 -24.05 11.81 -54.52
CA ALA A 93 -22.67 11.44 -54.26
C ALA A 93 -22.19 10.31 -55.20
N LEU A 94 -23.02 9.30 -55.48
CA LEU A 94 -22.71 8.20 -56.43
C LEU A 94 -22.59 8.67 -57.90
N ALA A 95 -23.36 9.70 -58.28
CA ALA A 95 -23.39 10.27 -59.63
C ALA A 95 -22.28 11.31 -59.89
N ASP A 96 -21.79 11.97 -58.85
CA ASP A 96 -20.72 12.96 -58.95
C ASP A 96 -19.42 12.32 -59.46
N ARG A 97 -18.90 12.83 -60.58
CA ARG A 97 -17.66 12.32 -61.20
C ARG A 97 -16.40 12.79 -60.50
N GLU A 98 -16.49 13.81 -59.66
CA GLU A 98 -15.35 14.34 -58.91
C GLU A 98 -15.12 13.58 -57.60
N VAL A 99 -16.08 12.79 -57.11
CA VAL A 99 -15.95 12.02 -55.85
C VAL A 99 -15.45 10.60 -56.14
N ASP A 100 -14.34 10.20 -55.52
CA ASP A 100 -13.70 8.89 -55.70
C ASP A 100 -14.12 7.86 -54.64
N LEU A 101 -14.38 8.30 -53.40
CA LEU A 101 -14.76 7.45 -52.28
C LEU A 101 -15.80 8.14 -51.39
N ILE A 102 -16.77 7.36 -50.90
CA ILE A 102 -17.84 7.86 -50.02
C ILE A 102 -17.67 7.24 -48.64
N VAL A 103 -17.73 8.06 -47.60
CA VAL A 103 -17.88 7.62 -46.21
C VAL A 103 -19.26 8.04 -45.71
N GLY A 104 -20.09 7.07 -45.33
CA GLY A 104 -21.43 7.32 -44.82
C GLY A 104 -21.49 7.26 -43.30
N LEU A 105 -21.93 8.36 -42.67
CA LEU A 105 -22.15 8.49 -41.24
C LEU A 105 -23.65 8.53 -40.95
N GLY A 106 -24.10 7.70 -40.01
CA GLY A 106 -25.50 7.67 -39.60
C GLY A 106 -26.32 6.53 -40.21
N VAL A 107 -27.49 6.36 -39.62
CA VAL A 107 -28.35 5.20 -39.88
C VAL A 107 -29.09 5.35 -41.20
N GLN A 108 -29.56 6.54 -41.57
CA GLN A 108 -30.33 6.77 -42.80
C GLN A 108 -29.45 6.71 -44.04
N VAL A 109 -28.24 7.27 -43.99
CA VAL A 109 -27.23 7.11 -45.05
C VAL A 109 -26.90 5.63 -45.24
N GLY A 110 -26.71 4.87 -44.15
CA GLY A 110 -26.51 3.42 -44.25
C GLY A 110 -27.69 2.68 -44.89
N ARG A 111 -28.94 3.06 -44.58
CA ARG A 111 -30.15 2.50 -45.24
C ARG A 111 -30.23 2.87 -46.71
N ALA A 112 -29.91 4.12 -47.05
CA ALA A 112 -29.87 4.58 -48.43
C ALA A 112 -28.86 3.77 -49.24
N VAL A 113 -27.67 3.51 -48.69
CA VAL A 113 -26.66 2.63 -49.30
C VAL A 113 -27.16 1.19 -49.44
N GLY A 114 -27.84 0.65 -48.41
CA GLY A 114 -28.42 -0.70 -48.44
C GLY A 114 -29.40 -0.92 -49.60
N ARG A 115 -30.21 0.11 -49.93
CA ARG A 115 -31.18 0.11 -51.02
C ARG A 115 -30.58 0.20 -52.42
N VAL A 116 -29.33 0.64 -52.55
CA VAL A 116 -28.65 0.73 -53.86
C VAL A 116 -28.06 -0.64 -54.22
N GLU A 117 -28.59 -1.26 -55.27
CA GLU A 117 -28.13 -2.59 -55.72
C GLU A 117 -26.68 -2.60 -56.22
N ARG A 118 -26.26 -1.55 -56.94
CA ARG A 118 -24.94 -1.44 -57.56
C ARG A 118 -24.28 -0.11 -57.22
N LEU A 119 -23.22 -0.15 -56.43
CA LEU A 119 -22.42 1.02 -56.07
C LEU A 119 -21.35 1.26 -57.15
N SER A 120 -21.41 2.42 -57.81
CA SER A 120 -20.47 2.82 -58.88
C SER A 120 -19.06 3.10 -58.37
N LYS A 121 -18.91 3.36 -57.07
CA LYS A 121 -17.65 3.69 -56.39
C LYS A 121 -17.62 3.17 -54.95
N PRO A 122 -16.44 3.03 -54.33
CA PRO A 122 -16.29 2.58 -52.95
C PRO A 122 -17.13 3.40 -51.95
N VAL A 123 -17.88 2.70 -51.10
CA VAL A 123 -18.64 3.25 -49.98
C VAL A 123 -18.22 2.53 -48.70
N LEU A 124 -17.78 3.31 -47.71
CA LEU A 124 -17.37 2.83 -46.40
C LEU A 124 -18.36 3.33 -45.34
N LEU A 125 -18.88 2.43 -44.50
CA LEU A 125 -19.75 2.78 -43.38
C LEU A 125 -19.03 2.45 -42.07
N PRO A 126 -18.47 3.44 -41.36
CA PRO A 126 -17.78 3.20 -40.09
C PRO A 126 -18.71 2.62 -39.01
N PHE A 127 -19.99 2.99 -39.10
CA PHE A 127 -21.02 2.56 -38.17
C PHE A 127 -22.16 1.89 -38.96
N ALA A 128 -22.24 0.55 -38.89
CA ALA A 128 -23.33 -0.18 -39.52
C ALA A 128 -23.99 -1.19 -38.58
N ALA A 129 -25.32 -1.26 -38.70
CA ALA A 129 -26.18 -2.29 -38.14
C ALA A 129 -26.88 -3.03 -39.31
N PRO A 130 -26.24 -4.05 -39.91
CA PRO A 130 -26.64 -4.56 -41.23
C PRO A 130 -28.10 -5.03 -41.31
N ALA A 131 -28.57 -5.75 -40.28
CA ALA A 131 -29.94 -6.25 -40.22
C ALA A 131 -30.98 -5.11 -40.16
N LEU A 132 -30.67 -4.03 -39.45
CA LEU A 132 -31.55 -2.87 -39.29
C LEU A 132 -31.52 -1.93 -40.51
N GLN A 133 -30.42 -1.96 -41.27
CA GLN A 133 -30.20 -1.07 -42.40
C GLN A 133 -30.44 -1.73 -43.77
N GLY A 134 -30.70 -3.04 -43.81
CA GLY A 134 -30.85 -3.79 -45.06
C GLY A 134 -29.54 -3.92 -45.85
N LEU A 135 -28.40 -3.97 -45.15
CA LEU A 135 -27.09 -4.14 -45.77
C LEU A 135 -26.82 -5.65 -46.02
N PRO A 136 -26.21 -6.01 -47.16
CA PRO A 136 -25.89 -7.40 -47.51
C PRO A 136 -24.75 -7.92 -46.61
N ARG A 137 -24.73 -9.23 -46.37
CA ARG A 137 -23.67 -9.90 -45.61
C ARG A 137 -23.40 -11.28 -46.21
N ASP A 138 -22.11 -11.59 -46.41
CA ASP A 138 -21.63 -12.88 -46.86
C ASP A 138 -20.50 -13.36 -45.93
N GLY A 139 -20.84 -14.21 -44.96
CA GLY A 139 -19.92 -14.63 -43.90
C GLY A 139 -19.34 -13.44 -43.11
N ALA A 140 -18.03 -13.22 -43.26
CA ALA A 140 -17.28 -12.16 -42.58
C ALA A 140 -17.18 -10.85 -43.39
N THR A 141 -17.69 -10.80 -44.62
CA THR A 141 -17.60 -9.64 -45.53
C THR A 141 -18.98 -9.11 -45.92
N SER A 142 -19.05 -7.99 -46.64
CA SER A 142 -20.33 -7.49 -47.14
C SER A 142 -20.84 -8.29 -48.34
N GLY A 143 -19.94 -8.92 -49.10
CA GLY A 143 -20.23 -9.63 -50.35
C GLY A 143 -20.70 -8.73 -51.51
N ARG A 144 -20.89 -7.42 -51.28
CA ARG A 144 -21.32 -6.46 -52.29
C ARG A 144 -20.14 -5.62 -52.75
N ARG A 145 -19.86 -5.69 -54.06
CA ARG A 145 -18.81 -4.89 -54.69
C ARG A 145 -18.93 -3.42 -54.30
N ASN A 146 -17.79 -2.80 -53.97
CA ASN A 146 -17.68 -1.41 -53.54
C ASN A 146 -18.37 -1.06 -52.21
N LEU A 147 -18.79 -2.04 -51.40
CA LEU A 147 -19.34 -1.78 -50.07
C LEU A 147 -18.46 -2.41 -48.99
N ALA A 148 -17.94 -1.60 -48.07
CA ALA A 148 -17.44 -2.10 -46.79
C ALA A 148 -18.13 -1.38 -45.64
N TYR A 149 -18.31 -2.08 -44.53
CA TYR A 149 -18.89 -1.52 -43.33
C TYR A 149 -18.33 -2.22 -42.10
N LEU A 150 -18.34 -1.53 -40.96
CA LEU A 150 -17.93 -2.13 -39.69
C LEU A 150 -19.14 -2.35 -38.77
N THR A 151 -19.31 -3.59 -38.31
CA THR A 151 -20.35 -3.99 -37.36
C THR A 151 -19.90 -3.77 -35.91
N GLY A 152 -20.60 -4.35 -34.92
CA GLY A 152 -20.17 -4.34 -33.52
C GLY A 152 -20.30 -2.97 -32.85
N LEU A 153 -21.41 -2.25 -33.16
CA LEU A 153 -21.68 -0.93 -32.61
C LEU A 153 -22.15 -0.98 -31.16
N ILE A 154 -23.11 -1.86 -30.90
CA ILE A 154 -23.76 -2.03 -29.61
C ILE A 154 -24.03 -3.51 -29.48
N ASP A 155 -23.59 -4.10 -28.37
CA ASP A 155 -23.99 -5.45 -27.96
C ASP A 155 -24.92 -5.30 -26.76
N LEU A 156 -26.17 -4.92 -27.06
CA LEU A 156 -27.13 -4.48 -26.05
C LEU A 156 -27.32 -5.55 -24.96
N GLN A 157 -27.33 -6.84 -25.32
CA GLN A 157 -27.44 -7.93 -24.35
C GLN A 157 -26.24 -7.98 -23.40
N ARG A 158 -25.02 -7.89 -23.93
CA ARG A 158 -23.79 -7.88 -23.13
C ARG A 158 -23.71 -6.64 -22.24
N GLU A 159 -24.05 -5.48 -22.78
CA GLU A 159 -24.01 -4.19 -22.10
C GLU A 159 -25.03 -4.12 -20.96
N LEU A 160 -26.26 -4.54 -21.19
CA LEU A 160 -27.31 -4.61 -20.16
C LEU A 160 -26.96 -5.62 -19.07
N ARG A 161 -26.44 -6.80 -19.44
CA ARG A 161 -26.01 -7.81 -18.46
C ARG A 161 -24.96 -7.24 -17.52
N ARG A 162 -23.91 -6.59 -18.06
CA ARG A 162 -22.87 -5.96 -17.26
C ARG A 162 -23.38 -4.77 -16.47
N PHE A 163 -24.26 -3.95 -17.04
CA PHE A 163 -24.86 -2.85 -16.30
C PHE A 163 -25.68 -3.35 -15.09
N ASN A 164 -26.44 -4.43 -15.26
CA ASN A 164 -27.23 -5.05 -14.19
C ASN A 164 -26.36 -5.72 -13.11
N GLU A 165 -25.14 -6.16 -13.46
CA GLU A 165 -24.14 -6.60 -12.48
C GLU A 165 -23.66 -5.43 -11.62
N VAL A 166 -23.44 -4.24 -12.21
CA VAL A 166 -23.01 -3.01 -11.51
C VAL A 166 -24.12 -2.49 -10.61
N VAL A 167 -25.35 -2.39 -11.13
CA VAL A 167 -26.53 -2.00 -10.37
C VAL A 167 -27.69 -2.89 -10.72
N ARG A 168 -28.20 -3.62 -9.72
CA ARG A 168 -29.35 -4.50 -9.89
C ARG A 168 -30.62 -3.66 -10.07
N ALA A 169 -31.10 -3.58 -11.29
CA ALA A 169 -32.37 -2.95 -11.64
C ALA A 169 -33.26 -4.02 -12.28
N GLU A 170 -34.58 -3.95 -12.07
CA GLU A 170 -35.57 -4.79 -12.76
C GLU A 170 -36.22 -4.02 -13.92
N ARG A 171 -36.25 -2.68 -13.83
CA ARG A 171 -36.87 -1.79 -14.82
C ARG A 171 -35.88 -0.74 -15.30
N VAL A 172 -35.48 -0.85 -16.57
CA VAL A 172 -34.51 0.04 -17.21
C VAL A 172 -35.18 0.86 -18.30
N ALA A 173 -35.08 2.18 -18.23
CA ALA A 173 -35.50 3.07 -19.29
C ALA A 173 -34.40 3.17 -20.36
N LEU A 174 -34.67 2.68 -21.56
CA LEU A 174 -33.76 2.78 -22.71
C LEU A 174 -34.07 4.06 -23.48
N VAL A 175 -33.28 5.10 -23.24
CA VAL A 175 -33.42 6.41 -23.87
C VAL A 175 -32.71 6.39 -25.22
N VAL A 176 -33.45 6.62 -26.29
CA VAL A 176 -32.92 6.63 -27.66
C VAL A 176 -33.49 7.83 -28.39
N ASP A 177 -32.69 8.45 -29.25
CA ASP A 177 -33.14 9.55 -30.09
C ASP A 177 -34.36 9.12 -30.95
N ARG A 178 -35.43 9.90 -30.91
CA ARG A 178 -36.69 9.65 -31.65
C ARG A 178 -36.45 9.46 -33.15
N HIS A 179 -35.46 10.14 -33.72
CA HIS A 179 -35.09 9.96 -35.10
C HIS A 179 -34.68 8.51 -35.42
N ILE A 180 -33.96 7.85 -34.51
CA ILE A 180 -33.53 6.47 -34.70
C ILE A 180 -34.74 5.55 -34.60
N THR A 181 -35.61 5.75 -33.59
CA THR A 181 -36.80 4.91 -33.40
C THR A 181 -37.79 5.00 -34.56
N ASP A 182 -37.96 6.19 -35.15
CA ASP A 182 -38.91 6.40 -36.25
C ASP A 182 -38.40 5.83 -37.59
N ASN A 183 -37.07 5.75 -37.75
CA ASN A 183 -36.45 5.35 -39.02
C ASN A 183 -35.90 3.92 -39.02
N VAL A 184 -35.74 3.28 -37.85
CA VAL A 184 -35.22 1.91 -37.74
C VAL A 184 -36.34 0.93 -37.42
N THR A 185 -36.70 0.11 -38.40
CA THR A 185 -37.65 -1.00 -38.23
C THR A 185 -36.93 -2.20 -37.58
N GLY A 186 -37.54 -2.84 -36.59
CA GLY A 186 -36.95 -4.02 -35.92
C GLY A 186 -36.32 -3.74 -34.55
N LEU A 187 -36.37 -2.50 -34.05
CA LEU A 187 -35.77 -2.12 -32.77
C LEU A 187 -36.48 -2.79 -31.56
N PRO A 188 -37.83 -2.86 -31.49
CA PRO A 188 -38.51 -3.58 -30.41
C PRO A 188 -38.15 -5.07 -30.35
N GLU A 189 -38.02 -5.73 -31.50
CA GLU A 189 -37.63 -7.14 -31.61
C GLU A 189 -36.17 -7.34 -31.18
N ALA A 190 -35.27 -6.42 -31.55
CA ALA A 190 -33.88 -6.45 -31.11
C ALA A 190 -33.73 -6.25 -29.60
N ILE A 191 -34.55 -5.37 -28.99
CA ILE A 191 -34.59 -5.18 -27.53
C ILE A 191 -35.11 -6.46 -26.86
N ALA A 192 -36.22 -7.03 -27.37
CA ALA A 192 -36.78 -8.26 -26.83
C ALA A 192 -35.80 -9.44 -26.88
N ALA A 193 -35.04 -9.57 -27.97
CA ALA A 193 -33.97 -10.56 -28.10
C ALA A 193 -32.80 -10.26 -27.14
N ALA A 194 -32.44 -8.99 -26.96
CA ALA A 194 -31.36 -8.61 -26.03
C ALA A 194 -31.73 -8.81 -24.56
N THR A 195 -33.01 -8.79 -24.21
CA THR A 195 -33.51 -9.08 -22.86
C THR A 195 -33.85 -10.56 -22.65
N GLU A 196 -33.74 -11.40 -23.67
CA GLU A 196 -34.04 -12.83 -23.56
C GLU A 196 -33.08 -13.50 -22.56
N GLY A 197 -33.63 -14.09 -21.50
CA GLY A 197 -32.87 -14.70 -20.41
C GLY A 197 -32.31 -13.72 -19.37
N LEU A 198 -32.67 -12.43 -19.44
CA LEU A 198 -32.38 -11.45 -18.39
C LEU A 198 -33.68 -11.16 -17.61
N ASP A 199 -33.58 -11.10 -16.28
CA ASP A 199 -34.69 -10.68 -15.40
C ASP A 199 -34.81 -9.15 -15.40
N LEU A 200 -35.07 -8.59 -16.59
CA LEU A 200 -35.04 -7.16 -16.88
C LEU A 200 -36.20 -6.78 -17.81
N GLN A 201 -36.96 -5.76 -17.42
CA GLN A 201 -37.92 -5.09 -18.28
C GLN A 201 -37.29 -3.80 -18.84
N ILE A 202 -37.32 -3.66 -20.17
CA ILE A 202 -36.81 -2.47 -20.86
C ILE A 202 -37.95 -1.72 -21.51
N THR A 203 -38.08 -0.46 -21.10
CA THR A 203 -39.01 0.49 -21.72
C THR A 203 -38.25 1.39 -22.66
N LEU A 204 -38.54 1.30 -23.97
CA LEU A 204 -37.97 2.20 -24.97
C LEU A 204 -38.60 3.60 -24.81
N VAL A 205 -37.77 4.61 -24.59
CA VAL A 205 -38.18 6.01 -24.40
C VAL A 205 -37.63 6.86 -25.57
N PRO A 206 -38.45 7.13 -26.60
CA PRO A 206 -38.04 7.95 -27.73
C PRO A 206 -38.05 9.45 -27.40
N VAL A 207 -36.88 10.09 -27.49
CA VAL A 207 -36.69 11.48 -27.02
C VAL A 207 -36.20 12.43 -28.12
N ASP A 208 -36.52 13.71 -27.97
CA ASP A 208 -35.89 14.80 -28.72
C ASP A 208 -34.64 15.32 -27.97
N PRO A 209 -33.70 16.00 -28.65
CA PRO A 209 -32.38 16.36 -28.09
C PRO A 209 -32.42 17.54 -27.12
N ASP A 210 -33.22 17.42 -26.05
CA ASP A 210 -33.30 18.38 -24.97
C ASP A 210 -33.27 17.70 -23.59
N PRO A 211 -32.32 18.04 -22.70
CA PRO A 211 -32.18 17.40 -21.39
C PRO A 211 -33.47 17.38 -20.56
N ASP A 212 -34.23 18.48 -20.52
CA ASP A 212 -35.44 18.58 -19.69
C ASP A 212 -36.56 17.68 -20.26
N ALA A 213 -36.70 17.67 -21.59
CA ALA A 213 -37.63 16.78 -22.28
C ALA A 213 -37.29 15.29 -22.06
N ILE A 214 -36.00 14.93 -22.07
CA ILE A 214 -35.54 13.56 -21.78
C ILE A 214 -35.96 13.15 -20.37
N VAL A 215 -35.67 14.00 -19.38
CA VAL A 215 -35.97 13.73 -17.97
C VAL A 215 -37.47 13.67 -17.69
N ALA A 216 -38.28 14.45 -18.41
CA ALA A 216 -39.75 14.42 -18.32
C ALA A 216 -40.38 13.19 -19.00
N ALA A 217 -39.73 12.61 -20.00
CA ALA A 217 -40.21 11.43 -20.73
C ALA A 217 -39.94 10.09 -20.02
N LEU A 218 -39.11 10.10 -18.96
CA LEU A 218 -38.78 8.89 -18.21
C LEU A 218 -40.01 8.36 -17.43
N PRO A 219 -40.25 7.03 -17.44
CA PRO A 219 -41.25 6.42 -16.57
C PRO A 219 -40.98 6.71 -15.09
N GLU A 220 -42.02 6.97 -14.31
CA GLU A 220 -41.90 7.23 -12.86
C GLU A 220 -41.32 6.04 -12.08
N ASP A 221 -41.43 4.84 -12.64
CA ASP A 221 -41.04 3.58 -12.02
C ASP A 221 -39.69 3.05 -12.52
N ALA A 222 -38.99 3.81 -13.38
CA ALA A 222 -37.66 3.49 -13.86
C ALA A 222 -36.67 3.43 -12.69
N GLN A 223 -35.90 2.35 -12.61
CA GLN A 223 -34.86 2.16 -11.59
C GLN A 223 -33.46 2.47 -12.10
N ALA A 224 -33.27 2.44 -13.41
CA ALA A 224 -32.01 2.79 -14.06
C ALA A 224 -32.27 3.31 -15.48
N VAL A 225 -31.30 4.04 -16.02
CA VAL A 225 -31.35 4.63 -17.35
C VAL A 225 -30.21 4.08 -18.20
N TYR A 226 -30.54 3.57 -19.37
CA TYR A 226 -29.58 3.28 -20.42
C TYR A 226 -29.66 4.41 -21.45
N LEU A 227 -28.61 5.21 -21.54
CA LEU A 227 -28.47 6.22 -22.59
C LEU A 227 -27.94 5.54 -23.85
N GLY A 228 -28.84 5.29 -24.79
CA GLY A 228 -28.54 4.87 -26.15
C GLY A 228 -27.92 6.01 -26.98
N PRO A 229 -27.80 5.82 -28.30
CA PRO A 229 -27.26 6.86 -29.18
C PRO A 229 -28.15 8.11 -29.20
N LEU A 230 -27.54 9.27 -28.94
CA LEU A 230 -28.19 10.58 -28.91
C LEU A 230 -27.45 11.56 -29.85
N PRO A 231 -27.35 11.26 -31.17
CA PRO A 231 -26.50 12.00 -32.09
C PRO A 231 -26.92 13.48 -32.24
N ARG A 232 -28.17 13.83 -31.94
CA ARG A 232 -28.66 15.22 -32.00
C ARG A 232 -28.44 16.01 -30.70
N LEU A 233 -28.08 15.34 -29.59
CA LEU A 233 -27.83 15.99 -28.31
C LEU A 233 -26.37 16.44 -28.25
N ASP A 234 -26.17 17.73 -27.99
CA ASP A 234 -24.82 18.26 -27.79
C ASP A 234 -24.22 17.72 -26.48
N VAL A 235 -22.99 17.21 -26.56
CA VAL A 235 -22.23 16.71 -25.40
C VAL A 235 -22.00 17.80 -24.36
N GLU A 236 -21.98 19.08 -24.75
CA GLU A 236 -21.91 20.20 -23.80
C GLU A 236 -23.15 20.30 -22.90
N ARG A 237 -24.30 19.77 -23.33
CA ARG A 237 -25.53 19.72 -22.53
C ARG A 237 -25.67 18.42 -21.73
N ALA A 238 -24.79 17.44 -21.95
CA ALA A 238 -24.79 16.17 -21.22
C ALA A 238 -24.63 16.31 -19.69
N PRO A 239 -23.79 17.23 -19.14
CA PRO A 239 -23.68 17.42 -17.70
C PRO A 239 -25.01 17.78 -17.03
N ALA A 240 -25.83 18.64 -17.67
CA ALA A 240 -27.12 19.03 -17.12
C ALA A 240 -28.10 17.84 -17.06
N LEU A 241 -28.12 17.01 -18.11
CA LEU A 241 -28.91 15.77 -18.15
C LEU A 241 -28.45 14.81 -17.04
N LEU A 242 -27.15 14.51 -16.97
CA LEU A 242 -26.59 13.56 -16.00
C LEU A 242 -26.77 14.04 -14.56
N GLU A 243 -26.67 15.35 -14.31
CA GLU A 243 -26.95 15.93 -13.00
C GLU A 243 -28.41 15.73 -12.59
N ALA A 244 -29.36 15.93 -13.51
CA ALA A 244 -30.78 15.70 -13.26
C ALA A 244 -31.10 14.21 -12.99
N LEU A 245 -30.46 13.29 -13.72
CA LEU A 245 -30.59 11.84 -13.48
C LEU A 245 -30.00 11.43 -12.14
N ASN A 246 -28.79 11.93 -11.81
CA ASN A 246 -28.11 11.65 -10.55
C ASN A 246 -28.86 12.23 -9.34
N ALA A 247 -29.52 13.39 -9.49
CA ALA A 247 -30.38 13.97 -8.46
C ALA A 247 -31.64 13.13 -8.18
N ARG A 248 -32.09 12.32 -9.14
CA ARG A 248 -33.15 11.32 -8.98
C ARG A 248 -32.62 9.95 -8.56
N GLU A 249 -31.34 9.85 -8.22
CA GLU A 249 -30.65 8.60 -7.85
C GLU A 249 -30.72 7.52 -8.93
N LEU A 250 -30.90 7.90 -10.20
CA LEU A 250 -31.01 6.96 -11.33
C LEU A 250 -29.61 6.56 -11.84
N PRO A 251 -29.17 5.30 -11.64
CA PRO A 251 -27.97 4.77 -12.24
C PRO A 251 -28.03 4.89 -13.76
N THR A 252 -26.97 5.43 -14.36
CA THR A 252 -26.95 5.71 -15.79
C THR A 252 -25.83 4.94 -16.49
N TYR A 253 -26.20 4.09 -17.45
CA TYR A 253 -25.26 3.49 -18.41
C TYR A 253 -25.13 4.38 -19.64
N ALA A 254 -23.90 4.67 -20.06
CA ALA A 254 -23.65 5.47 -21.26
C ALA A 254 -23.10 4.61 -22.41
N SER A 255 -23.88 4.43 -23.48
CA SER A 255 -23.45 3.68 -24.67
C SER A 255 -22.45 4.45 -25.56
N GLU A 256 -22.39 5.77 -25.45
CA GLU A 256 -21.50 6.62 -26.25
C GLU A 256 -20.07 6.76 -25.68
N GLY A 257 -19.74 5.99 -24.63
CA GLY A 257 -18.37 5.82 -24.16
C GLY A 257 -17.98 6.60 -22.92
N ARG A 258 -16.71 6.46 -22.55
CA ARG A 258 -16.15 6.91 -21.26
C ARG A 258 -16.29 8.42 -21.03
N ARG A 259 -16.24 9.25 -22.07
CA ARG A 259 -16.50 10.70 -21.94
C ARG A 259 -17.80 11.00 -21.18
N TRP A 260 -18.87 10.24 -21.38
CA TRP A 260 -20.12 10.43 -20.65
C TRP A 260 -20.03 10.05 -19.16
N VAL A 261 -19.21 9.06 -18.84
CA VAL A 261 -18.91 8.64 -17.45
C VAL A 261 -18.09 9.70 -16.73
N GLU A 262 -17.14 10.34 -17.41
CA GLU A 262 -16.39 11.50 -16.89
C GLU A 262 -17.30 12.70 -16.59
N LEU A 263 -18.33 12.91 -17.42
CA LEU A 263 -19.32 13.99 -17.25
C LEU A 263 -20.39 13.68 -16.19
N GLY A 264 -20.46 12.47 -15.66
CA GLY A 264 -21.34 12.14 -14.53
C GLY A 264 -22.20 10.88 -14.67
N ALA A 265 -22.15 10.16 -15.79
CA ALA A 265 -22.81 8.85 -15.89
C ALA A 265 -22.15 7.84 -14.93
N LEU A 266 -22.87 6.79 -14.54
CA LEU A 266 -22.34 5.81 -13.59
C LEU A 266 -21.29 4.93 -14.27
N THR A 267 -21.59 4.38 -15.45
CA THR A 267 -20.73 3.36 -16.05
C THR A 267 -20.89 3.25 -17.57
N THR A 268 -19.88 2.66 -18.21
CA THR A 268 -19.89 2.24 -19.62
C THR A 268 -19.01 1.00 -19.78
N LEU A 269 -19.21 0.24 -20.87
CA LEU A 269 -18.24 -0.75 -21.36
C LEU A 269 -17.41 -0.27 -22.54
N VAL A 270 -17.66 0.96 -23.02
CA VAL A 270 -17.03 1.49 -24.24
C VAL A 270 -15.87 2.40 -23.85
N PRO A 271 -14.61 1.98 -24.06
CA PRO A 271 -13.42 2.76 -23.74
C PRO A 271 -13.23 3.92 -24.73
N ASP A 272 -12.38 4.87 -24.38
CA ASP A 272 -12.13 6.08 -25.20
C ASP A 272 -11.46 5.79 -26.55
N ASP A 273 -10.65 4.73 -26.64
CA ASP A 273 -9.83 4.43 -27.81
C ASP A 273 -10.59 3.65 -28.89
N ASP A 274 -11.73 3.06 -28.57
CA ASP A 274 -12.49 2.20 -29.49
C ASP A 274 -12.96 2.96 -30.74
N LEU A 275 -13.38 4.23 -30.58
CA LEU A 275 -13.71 5.11 -31.70
C LEU A 275 -12.48 5.33 -32.60
N VAL A 276 -11.32 5.61 -32.02
CA VAL A 276 -10.08 5.85 -32.78
C VAL A 276 -9.66 4.59 -33.54
N ARG A 277 -9.71 3.42 -32.88
CA ARG A 277 -9.42 2.12 -33.52
C ARG A 277 -10.35 1.84 -34.70
N ARG A 278 -11.64 2.12 -34.54
CA ARG A 278 -12.65 1.98 -35.59
C ARG A 278 -12.35 2.89 -36.78
N LEU A 279 -12.09 4.18 -36.54
CA LEU A 279 -11.79 5.14 -37.59
C LEU A 279 -10.47 4.82 -38.30
N ARG A 280 -9.45 4.36 -37.57
CA ARG A 280 -8.21 3.85 -38.17
C ARG A 280 -8.45 2.63 -39.07
N ARG A 281 -9.34 1.71 -38.66
CA ARG A 281 -9.72 0.56 -39.49
C ARG A 281 -10.38 0.99 -40.80
N VAL A 282 -11.29 1.98 -40.74
CA VAL A 282 -11.89 2.57 -41.95
C VAL A 282 -10.84 3.28 -42.80
N ALA A 283 -9.88 3.95 -42.18
CA ALA A 283 -8.80 4.63 -42.90
C ALA A 283 -7.91 3.67 -43.69
N LEU A 284 -7.58 2.52 -43.11
CA LEU A 284 -6.87 1.44 -43.80
C LEU A 284 -7.70 0.84 -44.94
N GLN A 285 -8.99 0.56 -44.70
CA GLN A 285 -9.90 0.09 -45.75
C GLN A 285 -10.05 1.10 -46.89
N ALA A 286 -10.03 2.40 -46.59
CA ALA A 286 -10.03 3.45 -47.60
C ALA A 286 -8.76 3.43 -48.45
N GLN A 287 -7.60 3.25 -47.83
CA GLN A 287 -6.33 3.11 -48.55
C GLN A 287 -6.34 1.90 -49.48
N GLU A 288 -6.77 0.73 -48.98
CA GLU A 288 -6.89 -0.51 -49.76
C GLU A 288 -7.90 -0.36 -50.92
N ALA A 289 -9.06 0.24 -50.66
CA ALA A 289 -10.07 0.50 -51.69
C ALA A 289 -9.55 1.42 -52.81
N LEU A 290 -8.81 2.46 -52.45
CA LEU A 290 -8.22 3.41 -53.39
C LEU A 290 -7.01 2.83 -54.15
N ALA A 291 -6.33 1.84 -53.57
CA ALA A 291 -5.33 1.04 -54.25
C ALA A 291 -5.93 0.06 -55.28
N GLY A 292 -7.26 -0.14 -55.26
CA GLY A 292 -8.01 -0.92 -56.24
C GLY A 292 -8.50 -2.27 -55.73
N GLU A 293 -8.35 -2.57 -54.44
CA GLU A 293 -8.99 -3.73 -53.82
C GLU A 293 -10.51 -3.51 -53.71
N ASP A 294 -11.30 -4.58 -53.81
CA ASP A 294 -12.76 -4.49 -53.72
C ASP A 294 -13.21 -4.44 -52.25
N PRO A 295 -13.84 -3.33 -51.80
CA PRO A 295 -14.38 -3.22 -50.45
C PRO A 295 -15.34 -4.36 -50.06
N GLY A 296 -15.98 -4.99 -51.03
CA GLY A 296 -16.84 -6.15 -50.81
C GLY A 296 -16.16 -7.35 -50.14
N THR A 297 -14.82 -7.39 -50.19
CA THR A 297 -14.00 -8.47 -49.61
C THR A 297 -13.45 -8.13 -48.22
N PHE A 298 -13.59 -6.88 -47.76
CA PHE A 298 -13.02 -6.48 -46.49
C PHE A 298 -13.77 -7.09 -45.29
N PRO A 299 -13.06 -7.48 -44.22
CA PRO A 299 -13.70 -7.94 -43.00
C PRO A 299 -14.61 -6.85 -42.42
N THR A 300 -15.86 -7.21 -42.17
CA THR A 300 -16.90 -6.32 -41.62
C THR A 300 -16.96 -6.35 -40.09
N ALA A 301 -16.40 -7.39 -39.47
CA ALA A 301 -16.36 -7.52 -38.02
C ALA A 301 -15.39 -6.49 -37.42
N PHE A 302 -15.89 -5.69 -36.49
CA PHE A 302 -15.09 -4.91 -35.57
C PHE A 302 -15.36 -5.45 -34.17
N ALA A 303 -14.31 -5.91 -33.49
CA ALA A 303 -14.37 -6.39 -32.12
C ALA A 303 -14.07 -5.22 -31.15
N PRO A 304 -15.11 -4.62 -30.53
CA PRO A 304 -14.91 -3.58 -29.53
C PRO A 304 -14.17 -4.14 -28.31
N HIS A 305 -13.24 -3.36 -27.76
CA HIS A 305 -12.60 -3.73 -26.50
C HIS A 305 -13.56 -3.37 -25.36
N ALA A 306 -14.14 -4.38 -24.69
CA ALA A 306 -15.02 -4.11 -23.55
C ALA A 306 -14.16 -3.87 -22.30
N GLU A 307 -14.14 -2.63 -21.82
CA GLU A 307 -13.54 -2.26 -20.54
C GLU A 307 -14.61 -1.59 -19.69
N LEU A 308 -14.91 -2.19 -18.52
CA LEU A 308 -15.87 -1.62 -17.59
C LEU A 308 -15.27 -0.38 -16.95
N VAL A 309 -15.90 0.77 -17.11
CA VAL A 309 -15.49 2.03 -16.47
C VAL A 309 -16.58 2.42 -15.49
N ILE A 310 -16.23 2.72 -14.24
CA ILE A 310 -17.19 3.12 -13.20
C ILE A 310 -16.77 4.46 -12.61
N ASN A 311 -17.68 5.43 -12.60
CA ASN A 311 -17.48 6.68 -11.87
C ASN A 311 -17.83 6.49 -10.40
N MET A 312 -16.82 6.35 -9.55
CA MET A 312 -17.00 6.14 -8.11
C MET A 312 -17.56 7.38 -7.40
N ALA A 313 -17.41 8.58 -7.96
CA ALA A 313 -18.06 9.78 -7.42
C ALA A 313 -19.58 9.73 -7.65
N THR A 314 -20.00 9.37 -8.86
CA THR A 314 -21.42 9.14 -9.18
C THR A 314 -21.99 8.00 -8.34
N ALA A 315 -21.30 6.86 -8.28
CA ALA A 315 -21.69 5.69 -7.49
C ALA A 315 -22.01 6.04 -6.03
N ARG A 316 -21.11 6.81 -5.37
CA ARG A 316 -21.32 7.33 -4.01
C ARG A 316 -22.53 8.25 -3.90
N ARG A 317 -22.70 9.15 -4.87
CA ARG A 317 -23.74 10.16 -4.87
C ARG A 317 -25.14 9.54 -4.96
N ILE A 318 -25.30 8.51 -5.79
CA ILE A 318 -26.58 7.84 -6.02
C ILE A 318 -26.77 6.59 -5.13
N GLY A 319 -25.86 6.32 -4.21
CA GLY A 319 -25.92 5.13 -3.34
C GLY A 319 -25.71 3.78 -4.05
N ALA A 320 -25.22 3.78 -5.29
CA ALA A 320 -24.91 2.57 -6.05
C ALA A 320 -23.53 2.03 -5.64
N TRP A 321 -23.48 0.85 -5.03
CA TRP A 321 -22.23 0.21 -4.61
C TRP A 321 -22.01 -1.10 -5.37
N PRO A 322 -21.16 -1.08 -6.42
CA PRO A 322 -20.83 -2.29 -7.16
C PRO A 322 -20.15 -3.32 -6.26
N ARG A 323 -20.32 -4.60 -6.58
CA ARG A 323 -19.64 -5.69 -5.88
C ARG A 323 -18.12 -5.55 -5.97
N PHE A 324 -17.40 -6.05 -4.97
CA PHE A 324 -15.93 -6.00 -4.95
C PHE A 324 -15.30 -6.61 -6.20
N GLU A 325 -15.85 -7.70 -6.70
CA GLU A 325 -15.46 -8.35 -7.96
C GLU A 325 -15.46 -7.34 -9.12
N LEU A 326 -16.53 -6.57 -9.29
CA LEU A 326 -16.66 -5.56 -10.34
C LEU A 326 -15.72 -4.37 -10.13
N LEU A 327 -15.49 -3.96 -8.88
CA LEU A 327 -14.54 -2.88 -8.58
C LEU A 327 -13.10 -3.27 -8.92
N THR A 328 -12.75 -4.56 -8.86
CA THR A 328 -11.46 -5.05 -9.35
C THR A 328 -11.41 -5.23 -10.86
N GLU A 329 -12.57 -5.41 -11.49
CA GLU A 329 -12.69 -5.50 -12.94
C GLU A 329 -12.61 -4.14 -13.62
N ALA A 330 -13.22 -3.12 -13.02
CA ALA A 330 -13.42 -1.84 -13.67
C ALA A 330 -12.23 -0.89 -13.58
N GLU A 331 -12.07 -0.05 -14.58
CA GLU A 331 -11.37 1.22 -14.42
C GLU A 331 -12.24 2.14 -13.55
N LEU A 332 -11.74 2.50 -12.37
CA LEU A 332 -12.47 3.33 -11.42
C LEU A 332 -12.09 4.80 -11.61
N LEU A 333 -13.01 5.57 -12.20
CA LEU A 333 -12.88 7.03 -12.26
C LEU A 333 -13.28 7.64 -10.92
N ASN A 334 -12.55 8.67 -10.49
CA ASN A 334 -12.80 9.36 -9.23
C ASN A 334 -12.79 8.42 -8.00
N ASP A 335 -12.01 7.34 -8.02
CA ASP A 335 -11.75 6.52 -6.84
C ASP A 335 -10.79 7.25 -5.91
N GLN A 336 -11.34 7.93 -4.91
CA GLN A 336 -10.58 8.75 -3.97
C GLN A 336 -10.01 7.94 -2.80
N ARG A 337 -10.13 6.60 -2.81
CA ARG A 337 -9.51 5.71 -1.82
C ARG A 337 -7.99 5.87 -1.90
N GLY A 338 -7.39 6.52 -0.89
CA GLY A 338 -5.95 6.75 -0.78
C GLY A 338 -5.42 8.12 -1.24
N ARG A 339 -6.28 9.06 -1.68
CA ARG A 339 -5.90 10.45 -2.04
C ARG A 339 -6.45 11.51 -1.09
N ARG A 340 -7.10 11.10 0.00
CA ARG A 340 -7.54 11.97 1.09
C ARG A 340 -6.71 11.68 2.32
N GLY A 341 -6.36 12.71 3.07
CA GLY A 341 -5.61 12.60 4.32
C GLY A 341 -4.27 13.33 4.29
N PRO A 342 -3.63 13.49 5.45
CA PRO A 342 -2.30 14.07 5.54
C PRO A 342 -1.25 13.20 4.84
N GLU A 343 -0.21 13.84 4.33
CA GLU A 343 0.94 13.15 3.74
C GLU A 343 1.86 12.63 4.85
N LEU A 344 2.06 11.32 4.87
CA LEU A 344 3.00 10.64 5.75
C LEU A 344 4.31 10.40 4.98
N THR A 345 5.36 11.08 5.43
CA THR A 345 6.75 10.81 5.04
C THR A 345 7.38 9.79 6.00
N PHE A 346 8.47 9.16 5.60
CA PHE A 346 9.17 8.19 6.44
C PHE A 346 9.55 8.80 7.80
N ARG A 347 10.22 9.97 7.80
CA ARG A 347 10.62 10.67 9.03
C ARG A 347 9.44 11.12 9.88
N SER A 348 8.36 11.62 9.26
CA SER A 348 7.18 12.05 10.03
C SER A 348 6.48 10.87 10.69
N ALA A 349 6.37 9.72 10.01
CA ALA A 349 5.80 8.51 10.59
C ALA A 349 6.61 8.00 11.79
N LEU A 350 7.95 7.98 11.71
CA LEU A 350 8.78 7.55 12.84
C LEU A 350 8.67 8.49 14.04
N ARG A 351 8.68 9.81 13.79
CA ARG A 351 8.51 10.81 14.84
C ARG A 351 7.16 10.66 15.53
N GLU A 352 6.10 10.56 14.73
CA GLU A 352 4.74 10.43 15.25
C GLU A 352 4.56 9.13 16.05
N ALA A 353 5.20 8.03 15.63
CA ALA A 353 5.24 6.80 16.42
C ALA A 353 5.89 7.03 17.79
N VAL A 354 7.06 7.66 17.88
CA VAL A 354 7.73 7.90 19.17
C VAL A 354 6.95 8.87 20.07
N GLU A 355 6.25 9.83 19.47
CA GLU A 355 5.47 10.83 20.20
C GLU A 355 4.14 10.27 20.72
N ARG A 356 3.44 9.45 19.93
CA ARG A 356 2.04 9.07 20.19
C ARG A 356 1.81 7.59 20.48
N ASN A 357 2.78 6.71 20.26
CA ASN A 357 2.58 5.28 20.46
C ASN A 357 2.18 4.98 21.92
N LEU A 358 1.05 4.30 22.07
CA LEU A 358 0.45 4.03 23.39
C LEU A 358 1.26 3.02 24.22
N ASP A 359 1.91 2.04 23.57
CA ASP A 359 2.75 1.06 24.26
C ASP A 359 4.00 1.74 24.84
N LEU A 360 4.65 2.63 24.08
CA LEU A 360 5.76 3.45 24.59
C LEU A 360 5.30 4.45 25.66
N GLY A 361 4.10 5.02 25.50
CA GLY A 361 3.47 5.87 26.52
C GLY A 361 3.32 5.14 27.86
N ALA A 362 2.85 3.88 27.84
CA ALA A 362 2.75 3.05 29.03
C ALA A 362 4.13 2.77 29.65
N ARG A 363 5.15 2.44 28.83
CA ARG A 363 6.54 2.25 29.32
C ARG A 363 7.12 3.50 29.95
N ARG A 364 6.83 4.69 29.43
CA ARG A 364 7.27 5.96 30.04
C ARG A 364 6.68 6.17 31.44
N VAL A 365 5.47 5.65 31.72
CA VAL A 365 4.86 5.70 33.06
C VAL A 365 5.58 4.75 34.04
N ASP A 366 6.20 3.66 33.56
CA ASP A 366 7.01 2.78 34.41
C ASP A 366 8.15 3.54 35.10
N GLN A 367 8.66 4.62 34.51
CA GLN A 367 9.64 5.49 35.16
C GLN A 367 9.07 6.16 36.43
N THR A 368 7.85 6.69 36.35
CA THR A 368 7.18 7.28 37.53
C THR A 368 6.93 6.22 38.61
N VAL A 369 6.62 4.98 38.21
CA VAL A 369 6.50 3.85 39.16
C VAL A 369 7.85 3.53 39.79
N ALA A 370 8.94 3.55 39.02
CA ALA A 370 10.29 3.32 39.54
C ALA A 370 10.73 4.42 40.50
N ASP A 371 10.47 5.69 40.18
CA ASP A 371 10.76 6.83 41.07
C ASP A 371 9.97 6.73 42.38
N ALA A 372 8.68 6.37 42.32
CA ALA A 372 7.88 6.14 43.51
C ALA A 372 8.40 4.98 44.38
N ARG A 373 9.00 3.93 43.78
CA ARG A 373 9.68 2.86 44.53
C ARG A 373 10.95 3.35 45.21
N VAL A 374 11.69 4.29 44.61
CA VAL A 374 12.83 4.95 45.25
C VAL A 374 12.36 5.74 46.47
N ASP A 375 11.27 6.50 46.34
CA ASP A 375 10.68 7.25 47.45
C ASP A 375 10.14 6.32 48.54
N GLN A 376 9.53 5.19 48.18
CA GLN A 376 9.12 4.16 49.13
C GLN A 376 10.32 3.59 49.89
N ALA A 377 11.43 3.30 49.21
CA ALA A 377 12.65 2.84 49.85
C ALA A 377 13.29 3.91 50.75
N ARG A 378 13.19 5.19 50.37
CA ARG A 378 13.56 6.35 51.21
C ARG A 378 12.66 6.46 52.44
N GLY A 379 11.38 6.12 52.29
CA GLY A 379 10.37 6.03 53.34
C GLY A 379 10.80 5.17 54.54
N ALA A 380 11.61 4.13 54.30
CA ALA A 380 12.13 3.26 55.36
C ALA A 380 13.17 3.95 56.28
N LEU A 381 13.69 5.12 55.89
CA LEU A 381 14.71 5.88 56.63
C LEU A 381 14.17 7.17 57.28
N ILE A 382 12.90 7.50 57.04
CA ILE A 382 12.24 8.66 57.66
C ILE A 382 11.41 8.21 58.87
N PRO A 383 11.08 9.13 59.80
CA PRO A 383 10.25 8.78 60.95
C PRO A 383 8.85 8.32 60.53
N THR A 384 8.38 7.22 61.08
CA THR A 384 6.96 6.82 61.05
C THR A 384 6.29 7.31 62.33
N LEU A 385 5.01 7.67 62.23
CA LEU A 385 4.18 8.10 63.36
C LEU A 385 2.86 7.35 63.31
N ASP A 386 2.60 6.55 64.33
CA ASP A 386 1.43 5.70 64.46
C ASP A 386 0.58 6.18 65.63
N GLY A 387 -0.71 6.40 65.37
CA GLY A 387 -1.68 6.73 66.41
C GLY A 387 -2.55 5.53 66.72
N ASN A 388 -2.62 5.16 68.00
CA ASN A 388 -3.45 4.06 68.46
C ASN A 388 -4.45 4.56 69.50
N ALA A 389 -5.69 4.10 69.42
CA ALA A 389 -6.69 4.27 70.46
C ALA A 389 -7.29 2.89 70.77
N GLY A 390 -7.37 2.55 72.05
CA GLY A 390 -7.78 1.24 72.51
C GLY A 390 -8.66 1.33 73.74
N PHE A 391 -9.78 0.61 73.70
CA PHE A 391 -10.58 0.32 74.87
C PHE A 391 -10.24 -1.09 75.35
N GLN A 392 -9.79 -1.18 76.60
CA GLN A 392 -9.50 -2.45 77.25
C GLN A 392 -10.54 -2.70 78.34
N TRP A 393 -11.11 -3.90 78.33
CA TRP A 393 -11.94 -4.42 79.41
C TRP A 393 -11.22 -5.60 80.05
N THR A 394 -10.78 -5.41 81.27
CA THR A 394 -10.08 -6.41 82.08
C THR A 394 -11.07 -6.99 83.09
N ASP A 395 -10.97 -8.28 83.36
CA ASP A 395 -11.77 -8.95 84.39
C ASP A 395 -11.61 -8.20 85.75
N PRO A 396 -12.72 -7.80 86.42
CA PRO A 396 -12.67 -7.07 87.67
C PRO A 396 -11.82 -7.74 88.76
N ASP A 397 -11.76 -9.08 88.78
CA ASP A 397 -11.03 -9.85 89.81
C ASP A 397 -9.50 -9.73 89.69
N VAL A 398 -9.01 -9.26 88.54
CA VAL A 398 -7.58 -9.01 88.29
C VAL A 398 -7.27 -7.54 88.01
N ALA A 399 -8.29 -6.66 88.09
CA ALA A 399 -8.12 -5.22 87.96
C ALA A 399 -7.44 -4.63 89.21
N SER A 400 -6.55 -3.66 89.03
CA SER A 400 -5.72 -3.15 90.14
C SER A 400 -5.44 -1.64 90.01
N PRO A 401 -5.50 -0.88 91.12
CA PRO A 401 -5.04 0.51 91.19
C PRO A 401 -3.54 0.72 90.93
N ILE A 402 -2.74 -0.34 90.82
CA ILE A 402 -1.30 -0.27 90.45
C ILE A 402 -1.07 -0.83 89.03
N GLY A 403 -2.12 -1.35 88.39
CA GLY A 403 -2.09 -1.95 87.06
C GLY A 403 -3.21 -1.42 86.18
N ASN A 404 -3.83 -2.31 85.40
CA ASN A 404 -4.94 -1.94 84.53
C ASN A 404 -6.25 -1.87 85.33
N SER A 405 -7.04 -0.82 85.11
CA SER A 405 -8.42 -0.75 85.60
C SER A 405 -9.34 -1.68 84.82
N GLU A 406 -10.49 -2.02 85.41
CA GLU A 406 -11.50 -2.88 84.79
C GLU A 406 -11.88 -2.37 83.39
N ARG A 407 -12.18 -1.08 83.25
CA ARG A 407 -12.44 -0.46 81.94
C ARG A 407 -11.49 0.70 81.76
N GLN A 408 -10.77 0.70 80.65
CA GLN A 408 -9.79 1.73 80.33
C GLN A 408 -9.89 2.12 78.86
N LEU A 409 -10.02 3.42 78.58
CA LEU A 409 -9.85 3.99 77.25
C LEU A 409 -8.53 4.74 77.22
N SER A 410 -7.63 4.33 76.34
CA SER A 410 -6.35 4.99 76.13
C SER A 410 -6.16 5.36 74.67
N TRP A 411 -5.42 6.43 74.43
CA TRP A 411 -4.86 6.74 73.12
C TRP A 411 -3.37 7.03 73.25
N GLY A 412 -2.63 6.87 72.17
CA GLY A 412 -1.23 7.17 72.13
C GLY A 412 -0.75 7.50 70.73
N LEU A 413 0.39 8.16 70.68
CA LEU A 413 1.18 8.32 69.47
C LEU A 413 2.53 7.66 69.70
N THR A 414 2.92 6.77 68.80
CA THR A 414 4.25 6.14 68.79
C THR A 414 4.95 6.53 67.50
N GLY A 415 6.11 7.15 67.61
CA GLY A 415 7.01 7.44 66.50
C GLY A 415 8.27 6.60 66.55
N GLN A 416 8.76 6.15 65.40
CA GLN A 416 10.05 5.49 65.28
C GLN A 416 10.80 5.99 64.05
N VAL A 417 12.13 6.10 64.14
CA VAL A 417 13.01 6.42 63.03
C VAL A 417 14.21 5.48 63.03
N VAL A 418 14.52 4.92 61.87
CA VAL A 418 15.73 4.13 61.65
C VAL A 418 16.88 5.10 61.42
N ALA A 419 17.61 5.44 62.49
CA ALA A 419 18.75 6.35 62.43
C ALA A 419 19.90 5.76 61.60
N TYR A 420 20.08 4.44 61.65
CA TYR A 420 21.04 3.73 60.80
C TYR A 420 20.62 2.29 60.58
N SER A 421 20.56 1.86 59.32
CA SER A 421 20.47 0.44 58.97
C SER A 421 21.24 0.16 57.68
N PRO A 422 22.22 -0.75 57.69
CA PRO A 422 22.93 -1.15 56.48
C PRO A 422 22.00 -1.69 55.40
N ARG A 423 20.93 -2.41 55.78
CA ARG A 423 19.95 -3.00 54.86
C ARG A 423 19.05 -1.93 54.24
N ALA A 424 18.53 -1.00 55.03
CA ALA A 424 17.68 0.07 54.50
C ALA A 424 18.45 1.01 53.55
N LEU A 425 19.68 1.39 53.91
CA LEU A 425 20.55 2.21 53.04
C LEU A 425 20.95 1.50 51.75
N ALA A 426 21.22 0.19 51.81
CA ALA A 426 21.47 -0.62 50.63
C ALA A 426 20.22 -0.75 49.76
N GLY A 427 19.05 -0.93 50.37
CA GLY A 427 17.75 -0.98 49.69
C GLY A 427 17.43 0.29 48.92
N LEU A 428 17.69 1.47 49.50
CA LEU A 428 17.53 2.76 48.79
C LEU A 428 18.41 2.83 47.54
N ARG A 429 19.71 2.54 47.67
CA ARG A 429 20.65 2.55 46.52
C ARG A 429 20.33 1.47 45.49
N ALA A 430 19.81 0.33 45.93
CA ALA A 430 19.36 -0.72 45.03
C ALA A 430 18.11 -0.28 44.25
N ALA A 431 17.18 0.43 44.89
CA ALA A 431 16.02 1.02 44.23
C ALA A 431 16.42 2.09 43.19
N GLU A 432 17.40 2.95 43.50
CA GLU A 432 17.97 3.93 42.55
C GLU A 432 18.54 3.23 41.30
N HIS A 433 19.37 2.21 41.49
CA HIS A 433 19.89 1.43 40.35
C HIS A 433 18.81 0.61 39.62
N SER A 434 17.71 0.26 40.28
CA SER A 434 16.57 -0.37 39.62
C SER A 434 15.79 0.62 38.75
N ALA A 435 15.77 1.90 39.13
CA ALA A 435 15.24 2.98 38.30
C ALA A 435 16.14 3.22 37.07
N ASP A 436 17.47 3.21 37.21
CA ASP A 436 18.40 3.24 36.07
C ASP A 436 18.12 2.10 35.08
N ALA A 437 17.79 0.90 35.58
CA ALA A 437 17.44 -0.25 34.74
C ALA A 437 16.12 -0.04 33.98
N THR A 438 15.14 0.59 34.63
CA THR A 438 13.85 0.94 34.00
C THR A 438 14.04 1.97 32.89
N GLU A 439 14.90 2.97 33.10
CA GLU A 439 15.25 3.94 32.05
C GLU A 439 15.83 3.24 30.80
N ALA A 440 16.76 2.31 30.99
CA ALA A 440 17.36 1.54 29.90
C ALA A 440 16.33 0.64 29.18
N SER A 441 15.39 0.04 29.93
CA SER A 441 14.26 -0.70 29.35
C SER A 441 13.34 0.19 28.50
N ILE A 442 13.10 1.45 28.91
CA ILE A 442 12.31 2.41 28.14
C ILE A 442 13.01 2.76 26.83
N ARG A 443 14.34 2.97 26.86
CA ARG A 443 15.13 3.20 25.64
C ARG A 443 15.05 2.01 24.68
N THR A 444 15.07 0.78 25.19
CA THR A 444 14.86 -0.42 24.36
C THR A 444 13.49 -0.37 23.68
N ALA A 445 12.43 -0.06 24.42
CA ALA A 445 11.08 0.06 23.89
C ALA A 445 10.96 1.17 22.83
N GLU A 446 11.63 2.30 23.02
CA GLU A 446 11.68 3.39 22.05
C GLU A 446 12.31 2.94 20.73
N ILE A 447 13.49 2.29 20.78
CA ILE A 447 14.17 1.79 19.59
C ILE A 447 13.32 0.72 18.88
N ASP A 448 12.59 -0.12 19.62
CA ASP A 448 11.68 -1.09 19.06
C ASP A 448 10.44 -0.47 18.39
N VAL A 449 9.90 0.62 18.93
CA VAL A 449 8.79 1.36 18.30
C VAL A 449 9.25 2.03 17.01
N ILE A 450 10.46 2.62 16.99
CA ILE A 450 11.03 3.19 15.75
C ILE A 450 11.18 2.10 14.68
N ARG A 451 11.72 0.93 15.04
CA ARG A 451 11.82 -0.21 14.12
C ARG A 451 10.45 -0.63 13.58
N GLN A 452 9.48 -0.83 14.47
CA GLN A 452 8.12 -1.26 14.08
C GLN A 452 7.45 -0.26 13.15
N ALA A 453 7.60 1.04 13.41
CA ALA A 453 7.06 2.09 12.55
C ALA A 453 7.74 2.09 11.16
N ALA A 454 9.06 1.92 11.11
CA ALA A 454 9.81 1.83 9.85
C ALA A 454 9.36 0.61 9.02
N GLU A 455 9.24 -0.56 9.66
CA GLU A 455 8.76 -1.79 9.03
C GLU A 455 7.34 -1.64 8.50
N ALA A 456 6.42 -1.10 9.31
CA ALA A 456 5.03 -0.88 8.91
C ALA A 456 4.91 0.08 7.72
N TYR A 457 5.67 1.18 7.74
CA TYR A 457 5.72 2.14 6.63
C TYR A 457 6.19 1.50 5.32
N LEU A 458 7.30 0.75 5.36
CA LEU A 458 7.84 0.08 4.18
C LEU A 458 6.92 -1.04 3.69
N ASN A 459 6.22 -1.74 4.59
CA ASN A 459 5.23 -2.74 4.23
C ASN A 459 4.01 -2.16 3.50
N VAL A 460 3.55 -0.95 3.86
CA VAL A 460 2.47 -0.26 3.12
C VAL A 460 2.92 0.03 1.69
N LEU A 461 4.12 0.58 1.50
CA LEU A 461 4.67 0.87 0.17
C LEU A 461 4.85 -0.40 -0.67
N ARG A 462 5.35 -1.48 -0.06
CA ARG A 462 5.49 -2.78 -0.70
C ARG A 462 4.13 -3.34 -1.13
N ALA A 463 3.11 -3.26 -0.28
CA ALA A 463 1.76 -3.73 -0.58
C ALA A 463 1.10 -2.92 -1.70
N ARG A 464 1.23 -1.58 -1.69
CA ARG A 464 0.76 -0.70 -2.78
C ARG A 464 1.44 -1.03 -4.12
N THR A 465 2.74 -1.32 -4.09
CA THR A 465 3.49 -1.72 -5.29
C THR A 465 3.02 -3.06 -5.83
N ALA A 466 2.83 -4.05 -4.96
CA ALA A 466 2.29 -5.37 -5.35
C ALA A 466 0.87 -5.26 -5.93
N GLU A 467 0.00 -4.47 -5.33
CA GLU A 467 -1.35 -4.18 -5.84
C GLU A 467 -1.32 -3.57 -7.24
N ARG A 468 -0.48 -2.55 -7.44
CA ARG A 468 -0.29 -1.89 -8.74
C ARG A 468 0.16 -2.89 -9.82
N ILE A 469 1.20 -3.68 -9.55
CA ILE A 469 1.74 -4.67 -10.49
C ILE A 469 0.71 -5.74 -10.84
N ASN A 470 -0.04 -6.24 -9.85
CA ASN A 470 -1.09 -7.23 -10.10
C ASN A 470 -2.24 -6.65 -10.95
N ARG A 471 -2.64 -5.39 -10.74
CA ARG A 471 -3.62 -4.70 -11.60
C ARG A 471 -3.12 -4.56 -13.02
N GLU A 472 -1.89 -4.10 -13.21
CA GLU A 472 -1.27 -3.96 -14.53
C GLU A 472 -1.21 -5.30 -15.27
N ASN A 473 -0.87 -6.39 -14.56
CA ASN A 473 -0.88 -7.73 -15.12
C ASN A 473 -2.29 -8.19 -15.51
N LEU A 474 -3.31 -7.97 -14.68
CA LEU A 474 -4.70 -8.29 -15.04
C LEU A 474 -5.13 -7.54 -16.31
N GLY A 475 -4.73 -6.28 -16.45
CA GLY A 475 -4.92 -5.53 -17.70
C GLY A 475 -4.22 -6.17 -18.92
N ARG A 476 -3.01 -6.72 -18.74
CA ARG A 476 -2.30 -7.47 -19.80
C ARG A 476 -3.03 -8.76 -20.18
N VAL A 477 -3.52 -9.53 -19.20
CA VAL A 477 -4.31 -10.76 -19.43
C VAL A 477 -5.55 -10.46 -20.28
N ARG A 478 -6.29 -9.38 -19.98
CA ARG A 478 -7.48 -8.97 -20.75
C ARG A 478 -7.16 -8.63 -22.20
N ARG A 479 -6.06 -7.92 -22.44
CA ARG A 479 -5.62 -7.63 -23.82
C ARG A 479 -5.25 -8.90 -24.58
N ASN A 480 -4.67 -9.90 -23.90
CA ASN A 480 -4.36 -11.19 -24.51
C ASN A 480 -5.61 -12.04 -24.79
N LEU A 481 -6.66 -11.97 -23.94
CA LEU A 481 -7.97 -12.55 -24.24
C LEU A 481 -8.54 -11.96 -25.54
N ALA A 482 -8.58 -10.63 -25.65
CA ALA A 482 -9.10 -9.95 -26.84
C ALA A 482 -8.34 -10.39 -28.12
N LEU A 483 -7.03 -10.60 -28.02
CA LEU A 483 -6.24 -11.16 -29.12
C LEU A 483 -6.63 -12.60 -29.45
N ALA A 484 -6.88 -13.45 -28.45
CA ALA A 484 -7.33 -14.83 -28.66
C ALA A 484 -8.72 -14.89 -29.30
N GLU A 485 -9.63 -14.00 -28.92
CA GLU A 485 -10.96 -13.88 -29.53
C GLU A 485 -10.88 -13.49 -31.01
N VAL A 486 -10.05 -12.50 -31.36
CA VAL A 486 -9.79 -12.12 -32.75
C VAL A 486 -9.23 -13.30 -33.54
N ARG A 487 -8.27 -14.03 -32.97
CA ARG A 487 -7.69 -15.22 -33.60
C ARG A 487 -8.72 -16.32 -33.82
N ARG A 488 -9.66 -16.51 -32.88
CA ARG A 488 -10.78 -17.45 -33.03
C ARG A 488 -11.70 -17.05 -34.17
N GLU A 489 -12.05 -15.76 -34.27
CA GLU A 489 -12.95 -15.25 -35.31
C GLU A 489 -12.39 -15.44 -36.73
N ILE A 490 -11.07 -15.32 -36.89
CA ILE A 490 -10.39 -15.57 -38.18
C ILE A 490 -9.99 -17.04 -38.38
N GLY A 491 -10.40 -17.94 -37.48
CA GLY A 491 -10.10 -19.38 -37.56
C GLY A 491 -8.66 -19.79 -37.24
N ALA A 492 -7.85 -18.88 -36.69
CA ALA A 492 -6.44 -19.10 -36.31
C ALA A 492 -6.23 -19.59 -34.87
N ALA A 493 -7.31 -19.77 -34.09
CA ALA A 493 -7.33 -20.31 -32.74
C ALA A 493 -8.66 -21.01 -32.45
N GLY A 494 -8.68 -21.97 -31.51
CA GLY A 494 -9.90 -22.63 -31.06
C GLY A 494 -10.54 -21.99 -29.83
N ARG A 495 -11.66 -22.54 -29.36
CA ARG A 495 -12.39 -22.04 -28.17
C ARG A 495 -11.61 -22.31 -26.88
N GLU A 496 -10.77 -23.33 -26.86
CA GLU A 496 -9.90 -23.68 -25.74
C GLU A 496 -8.92 -22.57 -25.36
N GLU A 497 -8.40 -21.80 -26.34
CA GLU A 497 -7.53 -20.66 -26.04
C GLU A 497 -8.30 -19.53 -25.32
N VAL A 498 -9.54 -19.28 -25.73
CA VAL A 498 -10.43 -18.30 -25.09
C VAL A 498 -10.74 -18.73 -23.65
N TYR A 499 -11.14 -19.99 -23.45
CA TYR A 499 -11.39 -20.52 -22.10
C TYR A 499 -10.15 -20.49 -21.21
N ARG A 500 -8.97 -20.73 -21.77
CA ARG A 500 -7.73 -20.63 -21.00
C ARG A 500 -7.47 -19.21 -20.52
N TRP A 501 -7.70 -18.19 -21.36
CA TRP A 501 -7.58 -16.80 -20.93
C TRP A 501 -8.66 -16.38 -19.93
N GLU A 502 -9.89 -16.89 -20.05
CA GLU A 502 -10.94 -16.68 -19.05
C GLU A 502 -10.52 -17.19 -17.66
N ILE A 503 -9.84 -18.34 -17.60
CA ILE A 503 -9.25 -18.87 -16.35
C ILE A 503 -8.17 -17.91 -15.82
N GLU A 504 -7.23 -17.46 -16.67
CA GLU A 504 -6.16 -16.53 -16.24
C GLU A 504 -6.73 -15.18 -15.76
N ILE A 505 -7.87 -14.73 -16.31
CA ILE A 505 -8.57 -13.54 -15.82
C ILE A 505 -9.13 -13.79 -14.42
N ALA A 506 -9.75 -14.95 -14.18
CA ALA A 506 -10.27 -15.30 -12.85
C ALA A 506 -9.14 -15.35 -11.81
N ASP A 507 -8.02 -16.02 -12.13
CA ASP A 507 -6.84 -16.09 -11.26
C ASP A 507 -6.23 -14.70 -11.01
N GLY A 508 -6.13 -13.89 -12.05
CA GLY A 508 -5.63 -12.51 -11.96
C GLY A 508 -6.50 -11.63 -11.05
N ARG A 509 -7.83 -11.83 -11.05
CA ARG A 509 -8.75 -11.09 -10.17
C ARG A 509 -8.54 -11.44 -8.70
N VAL A 510 -8.42 -12.73 -8.39
CA VAL A 510 -8.13 -13.19 -7.02
C VAL A 510 -6.85 -12.53 -6.51
N LYS A 511 -5.77 -12.53 -7.31
CA LYS A 511 -4.51 -11.87 -6.95
C LYS A 511 -4.64 -10.38 -6.67
N VAL A 512 -5.48 -9.65 -7.42
CA VAL A 512 -5.74 -8.22 -7.17
C VAL A 512 -6.52 -8.03 -5.87
N ILE A 513 -7.55 -8.85 -5.62
CA ILE A 513 -8.34 -8.80 -4.38
C ILE A 513 -7.44 -9.05 -3.17
N ASP A 514 -6.61 -10.09 -3.24
CA ASP A 514 -5.66 -10.44 -2.17
C ASP A 514 -4.66 -9.30 -1.94
N ALA A 515 -4.12 -8.70 -3.01
CA ALA A 515 -3.19 -7.57 -2.89
C ALA A 515 -3.84 -6.33 -2.25
N ILE A 516 -5.12 -6.04 -2.56
CA ILE A 516 -5.89 -4.98 -1.90
C ILE A 516 -6.07 -5.29 -0.41
N ALA A 517 -6.42 -6.52 -0.06
CA ALA A 517 -6.59 -6.94 1.34
C ALA A 517 -5.28 -6.79 2.12
N VAL A 518 -4.15 -7.24 1.55
CA VAL A 518 -2.81 -7.09 2.15
C VAL A 518 -2.44 -5.61 2.33
N ARG A 519 -2.74 -4.75 1.34
CA ARG A 519 -2.52 -3.30 1.48
C ARG A 519 -3.34 -2.74 2.64
N ASN A 520 -4.64 -3.02 2.70
CA ASN A 520 -5.50 -2.50 3.76
C ASN A 520 -5.01 -2.94 5.15
N GLN A 521 -4.59 -4.20 5.31
CA GLN A 521 -4.02 -4.71 6.55
C GLN A 521 -2.72 -3.98 6.94
N ALA A 522 -1.85 -3.70 5.96
CA ALA A 522 -0.62 -2.94 6.21
C ALA A 522 -0.91 -1.50 6.64
N GLU A 523 -1.92 -0.84 6.03
CA GLU A 523 -2.33 0.52 6.38
C GLU A 523 -2.93 0.58 7.79
N ILE A 524 -3.78 -0.40 8.16
CA ILE A 524 -4.33 -0.53 9.52
C ILE A 524 -3.21 -0.76 10.55
N ALA A 525 -2.23 -1.60 10.23
CA ALA A 525 -1.10 -1.87 11.11
C ALA A 525 -0.25 -0.61 11.36
N LEU A 526 -0.03 0.21 10.32
CA LEU A 526 0.65 1.50 10.45
C LEU A 526 -0.16 2.47 11.32
N ASN A 527 -1.45 2.64 11.05
CA ASN A 527 -2.34 3.51 11.83
C ASN A 527 -2.35 3.13 13.32
N ARG A 528 -2.35 1.83 13.64
CA ARG A 528 -2.24 1.35 15.04
C ARG A 528 -0.95 1.82 15.71
N ILE A 529 0.19 1.74 15.02
CA ILE A 529 1.50 2.14 15.57
C ILE A 529 1.56 3.67 15.77
N LEU A 530 0.98 4.43 14.85
CA LEU A 530 0.90 5.90 14.90
C LEU A 530 -0.20 6.41 15.85
N ALA A 531 -0.99 5.51 16.44
CA ALA A 531 -2.17 5.82 17.24
C ALA A 531 -3.20 6.70 16.50
N HIS A 532 -3.38 6.46 15.20
CA HIS A 532 -4.46 7.02 14.38
C HIS A 532 -5.72 6.14 14.48
N GLU A 533 -6.86 6.64 14.01
CA GLU A 533 -8.02 5.76 13.76
C GLU A 533 -7.61 4.68 12.75
N LEU A 534 -8.02 3.43 12.98
CA LEU A 534 -7.49 2.25 12.26
C LEU A 534 -7.62 2.35 10.74
N GLU A 535 -8.72 2.93 10.25
CA GLU A 535 -9.00 3.09 8.81
C GLU A 535 -8.90 4.56 8.35
N ALA A 536 -8.25 5.43 9.13
CA ALA A 536 -8.01 6.81 8.72
C ALA A 536 -7.24 6.84 7.37
N PRO A 537 -7.73 7.60 6.37
CA PRO A 537 -7.07 7.66 5.08
C PRO A 537 -5.83 8.57 5.15
N PHE A 538 -4.76 8.18 4.45
CA PHE A 538 -3.53 8.96 4.33
C PHE A 538 -2.86 8.78 2.96
N THR A 539 -2.05 9.76 2.58
CA THR A 539 -1.10 9.62 1.47
C THR A 539 0.27 9.25 2.03
N ILE A 540 1.04 8.44 1.30
CA ILE A 540 2.36 7.97 1.74
C ILE A 540 3.39 8.32 0.67
N ALA A 541 4.51 8.89 1.07
CA ALA A 541 5.59 9.25 0.16
C ALA A 541 6.62 8.12 0.05
N GLU A 542 7.28 7.95 -1.09
CA GLU A 542 8.44 7.06 -1.15
C GLU A 542 9.60 7.65 -0.32
N PRO A 543 10.41 6.82 0.37
CA PRO A 543 11.52 7.32 1.16
C PRO A 543 12.53 8.03 0.27
N SER A 544 12.99 9.22 0.67
CA SER A 544 14.04 9.92 -0.06
C SER A 544 15.41 9.25 0.14
N HIS A 545 16.40 9.60 -0.69
CA HIS A 545 17.79 9.19 -0.45
C HIS A 545 18.32 9.67 0.92
N ALA A 546 17.79 10.78 1.46
CA ALA A 546 18.13 11.26 2.79
C ALA A 546 17.46 10.45 3.92
N ASP A 547 16.38 9.72 3.64
CA ASP A 547 15.65 8.89 4.60
C ASP A 547 16.22 7.47 4.71
N THR A 548 17.06 7.08 3.76
CA THR A 548 17.60 5.73 3.60
C THR A 548 19.01 5.56 4.20
N GLY A 549 19.54 6.60 4.86
CA GLY A 549 20.65 6.50 5.83
C GLY A 549 22.05 6.19 5.26
N VAL A 550 22.93 5.76 6.18
CA VAL A 550 24.40 5.69 6.06
C VAL A 550 24.89 4.56 5.16
N VAL A 551 24.09 3.53 4.94
CA VAL A 551 24.48 2.40 4.06
C VAL A 551 24.48 2.81 2.58
N LEU A 552 23.84 3.93 2.23
CA LEU A 552 23.96 4.56 0.91
C LEU A 552 25.03 5.67 0.87
N ASP A 553 25.72 5.95 1.98
CA ASP A 553 26.87 6.86 1.98
C ASP A 553 28.08 6.16 1.35
N GLU A 554 28.54 6.67 0.21
CA GLU A 554 29.68 6.11 -0.53
C GLU A 554 30.94 5.91 0.33
N ARG A 555 31.11 6.72 1.39
CA ARG A 555 32.27 6.63 2.31
C ARG A 555 32.26 5.37 3.16
N VAL A 556 31.08 4.83 3.43
CA VAL A 556 30.88 3.55 4.15
C VAL A 556 30.72 2.40 3.15
N GLY A 557 30.14 2.66 1.97
CA GLY A 557 29.93 1.68 0.90
C GLY A 557 31.20 0.89 0.53
N ARG A 558 32.37 1.53 0.52
CA ARG A 558 33.67 0.85 0.27
C ARG A 558 33.96 -0.33 1.21
N TYR A 559 33.42 -0.31 2.43
CA TYR A 559 33.60 -1.40 3.38
C TYR A 559 32.68 -2.60 3.13
N LEU A 560 31.80 -2.51 2.14
CA LEU A 560 30.88 -3.58 1.74
C LEU A 560 31.34 -4.29 0.45
N GLU A 561 32.39 -3.79 -0.20
CA GLU A 561 32.81 -4.25 -1.53
C GLU A 561 33.68 -5.51 -1.50
N ASP A 562 34.50 -5.69 -0.45
CA ASP A 562 35.42 -6.81 -0.34
C ASP A 562 35.31 -7.54 1.01
N PRO A 563 35.68 -8.84 1.08
CA PRO A 563 35.54 -9.65 2.29
C PRO A 563 36.30 -9.11 3.51
N TRP A 564 37.46 -8.50 3.32
CA TRP A 564 38.29 -8.00 4.42
C TRP A 564 37.69 -6.72 5.01
N SER A 565 37.37 -5.74 4.16
CA SER A 565 36.76 -4.49 4.62
C SER A 565 35.39 -4.74 5.26
N PHE A 566 34.67 -5.75 4.79
CA PHE A 566 33.40 -6.17 5.38
C PHE A 566 33.57 -6.87 6.74
N ASP A 567 34.64 -7.65 6.95
CA ASP A 567 34.97 -8.17 8.28
C ASP A 567 35.26 -7.04 9.27
N VAL A 568 36.07 -6.06 8.85
CA VAL A 568 36.40 -4.88 9.65
C VAL A 568 35.14 -4.11 10.03
N PHE A 569 34.25 -3.85 9.07
CA PHE A 569 33.01 -3.13 9.32
C PHE A 569 32.06 -3.88 10.28
N ARG A 570 31.88 -5.19 10.09
CA ARG A 570 31.09 -6.02 11.00
C ARG A 570 31.67 -6.06 12.41
N ALA A 571 33.00 -6.17 12.53
CA ALA A 571 33.68 -6.16 13.83
C ALA A 571 33.52 -4.82 14.54
N PHE A 572 33.67 -3.71 13.81
CA PHE A 572 33.46 -2.36 14.31
C PHE A 572 32.02 -2.14 14.80
N LEU A 573 31.02 -2.45 13.95
CA LEU A 573 29.61 -2.29 14.32
C LEU A 573 29.21 -3.19 15.49
N ALA A 574 29.75 -4.41 15.57
CA ALA A 574 29.49 -5.28 16.72
C ALA A 574 30.08 -4.71 18.04
N ARG A 575 31.16 -3.93 17.96
CA ARG A 575 31.74 -3.23 19.12
C ARG A 575 30.90 -2.02 19.52
N GLU A 576 30.52 -1.19 18.56
CA GLU A 576 29.64 -0.03 18.82
C GLU A 576 28.28 -0.48 19.37
N ALA A 577 27.72 -1.57 18.84
CA ALA A 577 26.44 -2.12 19.30
C ALA A 577 26.45 -2.51 20.77
N VAL A 578 27.53 -3.12 21.25
CA VAL A 578 27.68 -3.47 22.68
C VAL A 578 27.74 -2.21 23.55
N ALA A 579 28.36 -1.12 23.07
CA ALA A 579 28.42 0.14 23.80
C ALA A 579 27.06 0.86 23.84
N ASN A 580 26.28 0.74 22.76
CA ASN A 580 24.99 1.43 22.61
C ASN A 580 23.79 0.62 23.10
N ALA A 581 23.93 -0.70 23.33
CA ALA A 581 22.82 -1.59 23.66
C ALA A 581 22.17 -1.25 25.02
N PRO A 582 20.92 -0.74 25.04
CA PRO A 582 20.23 -0.45 26.29
C PRO A 582 19.88 -1.73 27.07
N GLU A 583 19.72 -2.87 26.40
CA GLU A 583 19.47 -4.16 27.05
C GLU A 583 20.66 -4.59 27.94
N LEU A 584 21.90 -4.21 27.58
CA LEU A 584 23.07 -4.42 28.43
C LEU A 584 23.13 -3.41 29.58
N GLN A 585 22.74 -2.16 29.33
CA GLN A 585 22.68 -1.12 30.36
C GLN A 585 21.66 -1.47 31.45
N GLU A 586 20.53 -2.06 31.07
CA GLU A 586 19.50 -2.58 31.97
C GLU A 586 20.08 -3.66 32.92
N ILE A 587 20.75 -4.67 32.35
CA ILE A 587 21.37 -5.75 33.14
C ILE A 587 22.50 -5.20 34.02
N ASP A 588 23.31 -4.27 33.51
CA ASP A 588 24.38 -3.62 34.28
C ASP A 588 23.85 -2.82 35.46
N ALA A 589 22.71 -2.14 35.29
CA ALA A 589 22.01 -1.45 36.36
C ALA A 589 21.42 -2.44 37.39
N ALA A 590 20.80 -3.53 36.94
CA ALA A 590 20.31 -4.60 37.82
C ALA A 590 21.45 -5.27 38.62
N LEU A 591 22.61 -5.49 38.01
CA LEU A 591 23.82 -5.98 38.68
C LEU A 591 24.30 -5.00 39.77
N ARG A 592 24.31 -3.70 39.48
CA ARG A 592 24.63 -2.67 40.49
C ARG A 592 23.64 -2.70 41.64
N ALA A 593 22.34 -2.82 41.37
CA ALA A 593 21.30 -2.93 42.39
C ALA A 593 21.53 -4.15 43.29
N GLN A 594 21.71 -5.34 42.69
CA GLN A 594 21.90 -6.59 43.43
C GLN A 594 23.20 -6.60 44.26
N ARG A 595 24.29 -6.04 43.71
CA ARG A 595 25.55 -5.86 44.45
C ARG A 595 25.38 -4.93 45.65
N ARG A 596 24.56 -3.87 45.56
CA ARG A 596 24.25 -3.01 46.72
C ARG A 596 23.50 -3.77 47.80
N THR A 597 22.51 -4.58 47.43
CA THR A 597 21.77 -5.45 48.35
C THR A 597 22.71 -6.40 49.10
N LEU A 598 23.61 -7.09 48.39
CA LEU A 598 24.61 -7.98 48.98
C LEU A 598 25.52 -7.26 49.99
N VAL A 599 25.99 -6.06 49.66
CA VAL A 599 26.81 -5.24 50.58
C VAL A 599 26.02 -4.89 51.84
N GLY A 600 24.73 -4.58 51.73
CA GLY A 600 23.84 -4.33 52.86
C GLY A 600 23.70 -5.55 53.76
N GLN A 601 23.41 -6.72 53.18
CA GLN A 601 23.26 -8.00 53.90
C GLN A 601 24.55 -8.38 54.64
N ARG A 602 25.72 -8.31 53.97
CA ARG A 602 27.02 -8.61 54.60
C ARG A 602 27.34 -7.67 55.75
N ARG A 603 27.05 -6.37 55.61
CA ARG A 603 27.27 -5.39 56.69
C ARG A 603 26.36 -5.63 57.89
N GLN A 604 25.12 -6.08 57.66
CA GLN A 604 24.16 -6.35 58.73
C GLN A 604 24.56 -7.55 59.62
N LEU A 605 25.54 -8.37 59.21
CA LEU A 605 26.11 -9.42 60.08
C LEU A 605 26.89 -8.84 61.26
N PHE A 606 27.59 -7.73 61.02
CA PHE A 606 28.55 -7.15 61.98
C PHE A 606 28.10 -5.80 62.55
N LEU A 607 27.14 -5.13 61.91
CA LEU A 607 26.63 -3.83 62.34
C LEU A 607 25.18 -3.93 62.81
N PRO A 608 24.85 -3.38 63.99
CA PRO A 608 23.47 -3.32 64.47
C PRO A 608 22.65 -2.29 63.68
N ASP A 609 21.34 -2.48 63.68
CA ASP A 609 20.40 -1.43 63.30
C ASP A 609 20.23 -0.47 64.50
N VAL A 610 20.24 0.84 64.24
CA VAL A 610 20.04 1.89 65.23
C VAL A 610 18.66 2.48 65.01
N VAL A 611 17.79 2.33 66.00
CA VAL A 611 16.40 2.82 65.97
C VAL A 611 16.18 3.78 67.12
N VAL A 612 15.61 4.94 66.82
CA VAL A 612 15.14 5.89 67.84
C VAL A 612 13.63 5.84 67.85
N GLN A 613 13.05 5.52 69.00
CA GLN A 613 11.61 5.45 69.18
C GLN A 613 11.17 6.34 70.32
N GLY A 614 10.01 6.94 70.19
CA GLY A 614 9.42 7.73 71.24
C GLY A 614 7.93 7.83 71.06
N GLY A 615 7.23 7.97 72.16
CA GLY A 615 5.79 8.07 72.11
C GLY A 615 5.23 8.62 73.40
N PHE A 616 3.93 8.85 73.38
CA PHE A 616 3.17 9.09 74.59
C PHE A 616 1.89 8.29 74.56
N THR A 617 1.41 7.93 75.74
CA THR A 617 0.10 7.31 75.96
C THR A 617 -0.65 8.15 76.97
N HIS A 618 -1.91 8.46 76.65
CA HIS A 618 -2.82 9.13 77.54
C HIS A 618 -4.06 8.29 77.79
N VAL A 619 -4.41 8.14 79.06
CA VAL A 619 -5.60 7.41 79.49
C VAL A 619 -6.75 8.40 79.61
N PHE A 620 -7.68 8.34 78.66
CA PHE A 620 -8.84 9.25 78.60
C PHE A 620 -9.92 8.90 79.61
N PHE A 621 -10.07 7.62 79.94
CA PHE A 621 -11.11 7.16 80.84
C PHE A 621 -10.64 5.90 81.58
N ARG A 622 -10.87 5.88 82.88
CA ARG A 622 -10.79 4.69 83.73
C ARG A 622 -12.11 4.54 84.47
N GLY A 623 -12.59 3.31 84.65
CA GLY A 623 -13.77 3.06 85.45
C GLY A 623 -13.96 1.59 85.82
N GLY A 624 -14.68 1.34 86.92
CA GLY A 624 -14.89 0.00 87.45
C GLY A 624 -13.83 -0.38 88.50
N ALA A 625 -13.68 -1.67 88.79
CA ALA A 625 -12.70 -2.14 89.77
C ALA A 625 -11.28 -1.65 89.41
N GLY A 626 -10.52 -1.16 90.40
CA GLY A 626 -9.16 -0.69 90.21
C GLY A 626 -9.01 0.65 89.47
N SER A 627 -10.06 1.47 89.33
CA SER A 627 -9.97 2.84 88.79
C SER A 627 -9.65 3.91 89.83
N ASP A 628 -9.94 3.63 91.10
CA ASP A 628 -9.78 4.59 92.18
C ASP A 628 -8.36 4.52 92.77
N PRO A 629 -7.74 5.66 93.16
CA PRO A 629 -6.45 5.68 93.84
C PRO A 629 -6.49 4.85 95.14
N ILE A 630 -5.34 4.29 95.54
CA ILE A 630 -5.24 3.56 96.81
C ILE A 630 -5.47 4.55 97.96
N ASP A 631 -6.65 4.49 98.56
CA ASP A 631 -6.99 5.26 99.74
C ASP A 631 -6.62 4.52 101.05
N ALA A 632 -6.67 5.23 102.17
CA ALA A 632 -6.35 4.66 103.49
C ALA A 632 -7.32 3.56 103.93
N SER A 633 -8.48 3.42 103.27
CA SER A 633 -9.53 2.46 103.63
C SER A 633 -9.29 1.06 103.04
N GLY A 634 -8.46 0.95 101.99
CA GLY A 634 -8.04 -0.31 101.39
C GLY A 634 -6.81 -0.97 102.04
N LEU A 635 -6.18 -0.35 103.04
CA LEU A 635 -4.97 -0.85 103.72
C LEU A 635 -5.29 -1.46 105.10
N PRO A 636 -4.54 -2.48 105.56
CA PRO A 636 -4.67 -2.99 106.92
C PRO A 636 -4.42 -1.88 107.97
N ALA A 637 -5.17 -1.90 109.06
CA ALA A 637 -5.06 -0.91 110.13
C ALA A 637 -3.60 -0.74 110.63
N GLY A 638 -3.13 0.51 110.75
CA GLY A 638 -1.75 0.84 111.11
C GLY A 638 -0.79 1.07 109.93
N PHE A 639 -1.26 0.92 108.69
CA PHE A 639 -0.51 1.24 107.47
C PHE A 639 -1.05 2.47 106.72
N GLU A 640 -1.95 3.27 107.33
CA GLU A 640 -2.56 4.44 106.66
C GLU A 640 -1.52 5.48 106.18
N GLY A 641 -0.37 5.57 106.86
CA GLY A 641 0.74 6.44 106.48
C GLY A 641 1.50 6.04 105.20
N LEU A 642 1.24 4.85 104.64
CA LEU A 642 1.83 4.39 103.37
C LEU A 642 1.07 4.90 102.14
N THR A 643 -0.10 5.51 102.29
CA THR A 643 -0.89 6.08 101.16
C THR A 643 -0.07 7.07 100.33
N ASN A 644 0.69 7.97 100.98
CA ASN A 644 1.64 8.89 100.33
C ASN A 644 2.87 8.19 99.70
N SER A 645 3.04 6.88 99.90
CA SER A 645 4.12 6.07 99.32
C SER A 645 3.70 5.40 98.00
N PHE A 646 2.41 5.45 97.64
CA PHE A 646 1.90 4.96 96.36
C PHE A 646 1.74 6.16 95.40
N PRO A 647 2.47 6.19 94.26
CA PRO A 647 2.29 7.22 93.24
C PRO A 647 0.87 7.20 92.69
N GLU A 648 0.25 8.38 92.52
CA GLU A 648 -1.00 8.50 91.79
C GLU A 648 -0.78 8.04 90.33
N GLN A 649 -1.76 7.34 89.75
CA GLN A 649 -1.64 6.87 88.36
C GLN A 649 -1.68 8.08 87.42
N ASP A 650 -0.55 8.38 86.78
CA ASP A 650 -0.50 9.44 85.77
C ASP A 650 -1.35 9.04 84.55
N ASP A 651 -2.20 9.96 84.12
CA ASP A 651 -3.02 9.77 82.93
C ASP A 651 -2.24 10.11 81.67
N PHE A 652 -1.05 10.74 81.76
CA PHE A 652 -0.18 11.03 80.62
C PHE A 652 1.23 10.49 80.86
N THR A 653 1.66 9.55 80.02
CA THR A 653 3.00 8.98 80.08
C THR A 653 3.71 9.18 78.75
N TRP A 654 5.01 9.45 78.78
CA TRP A 654 5.84 9.57 77.58
C TRP A 654 7.17 8.86 77.75
N ASN A 655 7.72 8.39 76.64
CA ASN A 655 9.03 7.75 76.61
C ASN A 655 9.77 8.14 75.33
N VAL A 656 11.09 8.29 75.43
CA VAL A 656 11.99 8.40 74.29
C VAL A 656 13.17 7.50 74.56
N GLY A 657 13.55 6.69 73.59
CA GLY A 657 14.67 5.75 73.72
C GLY A 657 15.35 5.49 72.38
N ALA A 658 16.65 5.25 72.43
CA ALA A 658 17.41 4.72 71.32
C ALA A 658 17.75 3.25 71.62
N GLY A 659 17.50 2.38 70.65
CA GLY A 659 17.81 0.96 70.72
C GLY A 659 18.82 0.55 69.66
N LEU A 660 19.71 -0.36 70.03
CA LEU A 660 20.55 -1.10 69.09
C LEU A 660 19.95 -2.50 68.92
N GLN A 661 19.60 -2.86 67.70
CA GLN A 661 19.13 -4.20 67.38
C GLN A 661 20.22 -4.95 66.63
N TRP A 662 20.83 -5.93 67.31
CA TRP A 662 21.81 -6.84 66.70
C TRP A 662 21.30 -8.27 66.76
N ARG A 663 21.05 -8.88 65.59
CA ARG A 663 20.88 -10.32 65.49
C ARG A 663 22.25 -10.99 65.41
N LEU A 664 22.71 -11.54 66.52
CA LEU A 664 24.03 -12.18 66.64
C LEU A 664 24.15 -13.48 65.84
N PHE A 665 23.04 -14.20 65.66
CA PHE A 665 22.97 -15.41 64.85
C PHE A 665 21.61 -15.51 64.16
N ASP A 666 21.62 -15.72 62.85
CA ASP A 666 20.44 -15.91 62.01
C ASP A 666 20.85 -16.73 60.79
N ALA A 667 20.60 -18.05 60.83
CA ALA A 667 20.97 -18.97 59.75
C ALA A 667 20.35 -18.57 58.40
N GLY A 668 19.19 -17.90 58.41
CA GLY A 668 18.54 -17.41 57.21
C GLY A 668 19.34 -16.31 56.50
N ARG A 669 20.13 -15.50 57.21
CA ARG A 669 20.93 -14.43 56.60
C ARG A 669 22.08 -14.94 55.74
N TYR A 670 22.66 -16.08 56.11
CA TYR A 670 23.70 -16.71 55.29
C TYR A 670 23.08 -17.24 53.99
N ALA A 671 21.91 -17.87 54.06
CA ALA A 671 21.17 -18.29 52.87
C ALA A 671 20.73 -17.10 51.98
N GLU A 672 20.34 -15.97 52.57
CA GLU A 672 20.03 -14.73 51.82
C GLU A 672 21.28 -14.18 51.07
N ILE A 673 22.46 -14.28 51.67
CA ILE A 673 23.74 -13.88 51.05
C ILE A 673 24.10 -14.83 49.92
N ASP A 674 24.03 -16.15 50.15
CA ASP A 674 24.30 -17.16 49.13
C ASP A 674 23.34 -17.01 47.94
N GLN A 675 22.05 -16.76 48.22
CA GLN A 675 21.06 -16.45 47.19
C GLN A 675 21.42 -15.17 46.42
N ALA A 676 21.84 -14.11 47.11
CA ALA A 676 22.22 -12.86 46.46
C ALA A 676 23.46 -13.00 45.57
N GLU A 677 24.45 -13.79 46.00
CA GLU A 677 25.65 -14.14 45.21
C GLU A 677 25.27 -14.96 43.98
N ALA A 678 24.43 -15.99 44.14
CA ALA A 678 23.93 -16.80 43.03
C ALA A 678 23.15 -15.94 42.01
N SER A 679 22.32 -15.00 42.47
CA SER A 679 21.61 -14.05 41.60
C SER A 679 22.58 -13.13 40.83
N ILE A 680 23.70 -12.71 41.43
CA ILE A 680 24.73 -11.94 40.72
C ILE A 680 25.38 -12.81 39.63
N THR A 681 25.78 -14.03 39.95
CA THR A 681 26.35 -14.97 38.95
C THR A 681 25.36 -15.25 37.81
N GLN A 682 24.07 -15.38 38.13
CA GLN A 682 23.00 -15.51 37.13
C GLN A 682 22.94 -14.29 36.22
N LEU A 683 22.91 -13.08 36.78
CA LEU A 683 22.88 -11.83 36.02
C LEU A 683 24.16 -11.62 35.18
N GLU A 684 25.34 -11.97 35.69
CA GLU A 684 26.61 -11.92 34.94
C GLU A 684 26.60 -12.87 33.75
N THR A 685 26.07 -14.09 33.94
CA THR A 685 25.90 -15.07 32.86
C THR A 685 24.89 -14.58 31.83
N GLN A 686 23.76 -14.01 32.27
CA GLN A 686 22.76 -13.40 31.40
C GLN A 686 23.35 -12.24 30.61
N ARG A 687 24.15 -11.37 31.24
CA ARG A 687 24.85 -10.27 30.58
C ARG A 687 25.76 -10.79 29.47
N ALA A 688 26.58 -11.80 29.75
CA ALA A 688 27.45 -12.42 28.75
C ALA A 688 26.66 -13.04 27.59
N ALA A 689 25.53 -13.69 27.88
CA ALA A 689 24.64 -14.25 26.86
C ALA A 689 24.00 -13.15 25.98
N VAL A 690 23.53 -12.05 26.58
CA VAL A 690 22.96 -10.91 25.86
C VAL A 690 24.02 -10.19 25.02
N GLU A 691 25.23 -10.04 25.54
CA GLU A 691 26.35 -9.46 24.80
C GLU A 691 26.69 -10.29 23.54
N LEU A 692 26.72 -11.62 23.68
CA LEU A 692 26.90 -12.53 22.56
C LEU A 692 25.72 -12.42 21.57
N ALA A 693 24.49 -12.33 22.06
CA ALA A 693 23.29 -12.20 21.23
C ALA A 693 23.27 -10.86 20.46
N VAL A 694 23.66 -9.74 21.07
CA VAL A 694 23.81 -8.43 20.38
C VAL A 694 24.84 -8.56 19.26
N ARG A 695 26.02 -9.12 19.56
CA ARG A 695 27.08 -9.35 18.58
C ARG A 695 26.65 -10.25 17.43
N GLN A 696 25.84 -11.28 17.70
CA GLN A 696 25.29 -12.18 16.69
C GLN A 696 24.24 -11.46 15.83
N ARG A 697 23.30 -10.72 16.44
CA ARG A 697 22.24 -9.97 15.76
C ARG A 697 22.84 -9.00 14.74
N VAL A 698 23.83 -8.20 15.14
CA VAL A 698 24.51 -7.25 14.25
C VAL A 698 25.16 -7.95 13.06
N ARG A 699 25.94 -9.00 13.31
CA ARG A 699 26.61 -9.75 12.22
C ARG A 699 25.60 -10.37 11.25
N SER A 700 24.54 -10.97 11.79
CA SER A 700 23.49 -11.62 10.98
C SER A 700 22.74 -10.60 10.13
N ALA A 701 22.34 -9.48 10.73
CA ALA A 701 21.66 -8.39 10.03
C ALA A 701 22.53 -7.78 8.92
N LEU A 702 23.83 -7.60 9.17
CA LEU A 702 24.76 -7.10 8.15
C LEU A 702 24.93 -8.07 6.98
N HIS A 703 24.97 -9.38 7.22
CA HIS A 703 25.00 -10.37 6.15
C HIS A 703 23.69 -10.37 5.34
N ALA A 704 22.53 -10.24 5.99
CA ALA A 704 21.23 -10.13 5.31
C ALA A 704 21.17 -8.87 4.44
N ALA A 705 21.50 -7.70 5.01
CA ALA A 705 21.51 -6.42 4.30
C ALA A 705 22.51 -6.40 3.12
N GLY A 706 23.69 -7.02 3.29
CA GLY A 706 24.65 -7.18 2.19
C GLY A 706 24.11 -8.03 1.04
N ALA A 707 23.43 -9.14 1.38
CA ALA A 707 22.81 -10.02 0.38
C ALA A 707 21.65 -9.35 -0.36
N SER A 708 20.75 -8.65 0.35
CA SER A 708 19.61 -7.95 -0.27
C SER A 708 20.06 -6.75 -1.12
N SER A 709 21.09 -6.02 -0.69
CA SER A 709 21.71 -4.95 -1.49
C SER A 709 22.21 -5.48 -2.85
N ALA A 710 23.00 -6.56 -2.85
CA ALA A 710 23.48 -7.20 -4.07
C ALA A 710 22.33 -7.74 -4.94
N ALA A 711 21.26 -8.24 -4.32
CA ALA A 711 20.09 -8.76 -5.02
C ALA A 711 19.29 -7.70 -5.78
N ILE A 712 19.33 -6.42 -5.39
CA ILE A 712 18.59 -5.34 -6.08
C ILE A 712 18.94 -5.29 -7.57
N ARG A 713 20.25 -5.23 -7.90
CA ARG A 713 20.71 -5.15 -9.29
C ARG A 713 20.38 -6.43 -10.05
N LEU A 714 20.64 -7.60 -9.44
CA LEU A 714 20.40 -8.90 -10.06
C LEU A 714 18.91 -9.13 -10.38
N ARG A 715 18.01 -8.75 -9.47
CA ARG A 715 16.55 -8.85 -9.68
C ARG A 715 16.07 -7.87 -10.74
N ARG A 716 16.60 -6.64 -10.80
CA ARG A 716 16.32 -5.69 -11.88
C ARG A 716 16.77 -6.21 -13.24
N ASP A 717 17.95 -6.81 -13.33
CA ASP A 717 18.46 -7.41 -14.57
C ASP A 717 17.59 -8.58 -15.03
N ALA A 718 17.19 -9.45 -14.08
CA ALA A 718 16.26 -10.56 -14.35
C ALA A 718 14.90 -10.07 -14.84
N ALA A 719 14.32 -9.03 -14.21
CA ALA A 719 13.05 -8.44 -14.64
C ALA A 719 13.14 -7.83 -16.05
N ARG A 720 14.22 -7.10 -16.36
CA ARG A 720 14.46 -6.58 -17.71
C ARG A 720 14.53 -7.69 -18.76
N ALA A 721 15.27 -8.77 -18.47
CA ALA A 721 15.38 -9.91 -19.36
C ALA A 721 14.05 -10.65 -19.55
N ALA A 722 13.30 -10.87 -18.47
CA ALA A 722 11.99 -11.54 -18.51
C ALA A 722 10.95 -10.71 -19.28
N GLN A 723 10.93 -9.39 -19.08
CA GLN A 723 10.04 -8.48 -19.81
C GLN A 723 10.36 -8.46 -21.31
N ALA A 724 11.64 -8.39 -21.69
CA ALA A 724 12.05 -8.47 -23.10
C ALA A 724 11.67 -9.81 -23.75
N ASN A 725 11.83 -10.93 -23.02
CA ASN A 725 11.38 -12.25 -23.48
C ASN A 725 9.85 -12.29 -23.68
N PHE A 726 9.08 -11.75 -22.73
CA PHE A 726 7.63 -11.67 -22.83
C PHE A 726 7.17 -10.88 -24.05
N GLU A 727 7.82 -9.75 -24.36
CA GLU A 727 7.51 -8.94 -25.55
C GLU A 727 7.77 -9.71 -26.86
N LEU A 728 8.91 -10.39 -26.96
CA LEU A 728 9.24 -11.22 -28.14
C LEU A 728 8.27 -12.39 -28.31
N VAL A 729 7.90 -13.06 -27.22
CA VAL A 729 6.93 -14.17 -27.24
C VAL A 729 5.53 -13.67 -27.59
N THR A 730 5.14 -12.49 -27.11
CA THR A 730 3.85 -11.86 -27.45
C THR A 730 3.77 -11.58 -28.95
N ASP A 731 4.82 -11.02 -29.54
CA ASP A 731 4.90 -10.74 -30.98
C ASP A 731 4.90 -12.03 -31.82
N ALA A 732 5.64 -13.05 -31.39
CA ALA A 732 5.61 -14.37 -32.02
C ALA A 732 4.21 -15.02 -31.93
N TYR A 733 3.52 -14.88 -30.80
CA TYR A 733 2.16 -15.42 -30.61
C TYR A 733 1.15 -14.72 -31.51
N ARG A 734 1.25 -13.39 -31.66
CA ARG A 734 0.42 -12.61 -32.61
C ARG A 734 0.54 -13.11 -34.04
N ARG A 735 1.75 -13.56 -34.45
CA ARG A 735 2.02 -14.15 -35.76
C ARG A 735 1.73 -15.65 -35.86
N GLY A 736 1.23 -16.29 -34.80
CA GLY A 736 0.98 -17.73 -34.76
C GLY A 736 2.24 -18.61 -34.70
N ALA A 737 3.42 -18.04 -34.45
CA ALA A 737 4.69 -18.76 -34.43
C ALA A 737 4.97 -19.51 -33.11
N VAL A 738 4.24 -19.17 -32.04
CA VAL A 738 4.30 -19.86 -30.73
C VAL A 738 2.90 -20.08 -30.19
N GLY A 739 2.71 -21.14 -29.41
CA GLY A 739 1.43 -21.46 -28.78
C GLY A 739 1.16 -20.66 -27.51
N LEU A 740 -0.11 -20.66 -27.09
CA LEU A 740 -0.61 -19.95 -25.91
C LEU A 740 0.17 -20.25 -24.62
N VAL A 741 0.52 -21.52 -24.38
CA VAL A 741 1.22 -21.94 -23.16
C VAL A 741 2.55 -21.20 -22.99
N ARG A 742 3.29 -20.97 -24.09
CA ARG A 742 4.56 -20.24 -24.04
C ARG A 742 4.38 -18.78 -23.70
N LEU A 743 3.28 -18.17 -24.17
CA LEU A 743 2.92 -16.80 -23.83
C LEU A 743 2.56 -16.65 -22.36
N ILE A 744 1.74 -17.57 -21.83
CA ILE A 744 1.37 -17.59 -20.40
C ILE A 744 2.61 -17.78 -19.52
N ASP A 745 3.50 -18.71 -19.88
CA ASP A 745 4.74 -18.96 -19.14
C ASP A 745 5.65 -17.71 -19.11
N ALA A 746 5.89 -17.09 -20.27
CA ALA A 746 6.68 -15.86 -20.36
C ALA A 746 6.03 -14.71 -19.56
N GLN A 747 4.70 -14.61 -19.58
CA GLN A 747 3.95 -13.60 -18.80
C GLN A 747 4.10 -13.83 -17.29
N ASN A 748 3.94 -15.08 -16.83
CA ASN A 748 4.09 -15.43 -15.42
C ASN A 748 5.52 -15.18 -14.92
N GLN A 749 6.53 -15.52 -15.74
CA GLN A 749 7.92 -15.22 -15.41
C GLN A 749 8.16 -13.70 -15.34
N ALA A 750 7.65 -12.92 -16.29
CA ALA A 750 7.74 -11.46 -16.26
C ALA A 750 7.07 -10.88 -15.00
N LEU A 751 5.86 -11.33 -14.64
CA LEU A 751 5.17 -10.91 -13.43
C LEU A 751 5.97 -11.22 -12.15
N LEU A 752 6.43 -12.47 -12.00
CA LEU A 752 7.16 -12.89 -10.80
C LEU A 752 8.48 -12.12 -10.62
N THR A 753 9.20 -11.91 -11.72
CA THR A 753 10.47 -11.14 -11.68
C THR A 753 10.24 -9.65 -11.46
N ASP A 754 9.16 -9.06 -11.99
CA ASP A 754 8.80 -7.67 -11.76
C ASP A 754 8.39 -7.40 -10.30
N LEU A 755 7.59 -8.30 -9.71
CA LEU A 755 7.30 -8.29 -8.27
C LEU A 755 8.58 -8.39 -7.44
N ALA A 756 9.48 -9.32 -7.77
CA ALA A 756 10.74 -9.51 -7.06
C ALA A 756 11.66 -8.28 -7.16
N ALA A 757 11.76 -7.66 -8.35
CA ALA A 757 12.58 -6.47 -8.60
C ALA A 757 12.02 -5.23 -7.90
N SER A 758 10.70 -5.04 -7.93
CA SER A 758 10.03 -3.92 -7.29
C SER A 758 10.09 -4.02 -5.76
N ASN A 759 10.01 -5.23 -5.20
CA ASN A 759 10.15 -5.44 -3.75
C ASN A 759 11.60 -5.39 -3.25
N ALA A 760 12.60 -5.60 -4.12
CA ALA A 760 14.00 -5.73 -3.71
C ALA A 760 14.54 -4.52 -2.94
N VAL A 761 14.11 -3.31 -3.30
CA VAL A 761 14.51 -2.08 -2.61
C VAL A 761 13.92 -2.06 -1.20
N TYR A 762 12.65 -2.42 -1.04
CA TYR A 762 12.01 -2.47 0.28
C TYR A 762 12.60 -3.59 1.15
N ASP A 763 12.92 -4.75 0.58
CA ASP A 763 13.60 -5.85 1.30
C ASP A 763 14.94 -5.37 1.88
N PHE A 764 15.74 -4.66 1.08
CA PHE A 764 16.99 -4.07 1.55
C PHE A 764 16.77 -3.01 2.64
N LEU A 765 15.77 -2.14 2.49
CA LEU A 765 15.47 -1.13 3.51
C LEU A 765 15.00 -1.76 4.83
N LEU A 766 14.24 -2.86 4.78
CA LEU A 766 13.85 -3.62 5.97
C LEU A 766 15.06 -4.27 6.64
N ASP A 767 15.95 -4.91 5.87
CA ASP A 767 17.20 -5.47 6.40
C ASP A 767 18.09 -4.38 7.00
N TYR A 768 18.12 -3.20 6.38
CA TYR A 768 18.86 -2.06 6.88
C TYR A 768 18.30 -1.55 8.22
N VAL A 769 16.98 -1.42 8.35
CA VAL A 769 16.32 -1.11 9.62
C VAL A 769 16.67 -2.14 10.70
N ALA A 770 16.82 -3.42 10.34
CA ALA A 770 17.27 -4.47 11.27
C ALA A 770 18.73 -4.29 11.72
N VAL A 771 19.63 -3.82 10.83
CA VAL A 771 21.00 -3.45 11.19
C VAL A 771 21.00 -2.29 12.21
N GLU A 772 20.24 -1.24 11.93
CA GLU A 772 20.15 -0.05 12.78
C GLU A 772 19.61 -0.41 14.19
N ARG A 773 18.54 -1.22 14.27
CA ARG A 773 18.04 -1.76 15.55
C ARG A 773 19.09 -2.60 16.28
N ALA A 774 19.83 -3.43 15.57
CA ALA A 774 20.84 -4.30 16.16
C ALA A 774 22.05 -3.52 16.70
N VAL A 775 22.41 -2.41 16.05
CA VAL A 775 23.45 -1.47 16.51
C VAL A 775 22.94 -0.60 17.66
N GLY A 776 21.62 -0.43 17.82
CA GLY A 776 21.02 0.39 18.87
C GLY A 776 21.09 1.89 18.56
N ALA A 777 21.29 2.25 17.30
CA ALA A 777 21.33 3.63 16.83
C ALA A 777 20.66 3.71 15.47
N PHE A 778 19.80 4.72 15.27
CA PHE A 778 19.16 5.01 14.00
C PHE A 778 19.83 6.20 13.33
N THR A 779 20.77 5.94 12.43
CA THR A 779 21.61 6.91 11.74
C THR A 779 20.84 7.94 10.92
N PHE A 780 19.63 7.64 10.45
CA PHE A 780 18.76 8.63 9.79
C PHE A 780 18.23 9.73 10.75
N THR A 781 18.30 9.50 12.06
CA THR A 781 17.99 10.49 13.10
C THR A 781 19.22 11.32 13.51
N LEU A 782 20.43 10.91 13.12
CA LEU A 782 21.66 11.55 13.55
C LEU A 782 21.95 12.84 12.75
N PRO A 783 22.48 13.89 13.40
CA PRO A 783 23.03 15.05 12.71
C PRO A 783 24.20 14.69 11.78
N PRO A 784 24.46 15.45 10.70
CA PRO A 784 25.60 15.21 9.81
C PRO A 784 26.97 15.15 10.52
N GLU A 785 27.14 15.90 11.60
CA GLU A 785 28.39 15.92 12.39
C GLU A 785 28.68 14.59 13.09
N GLU A 786 27.64 13.91 13.57
CA GLU A 786 27.76 12.61 14.23
C GLU A 786 28.08 11.50 13.23
N LEU A 787 27.53 11.61 12.01
CA LEU A 787 27.90 10.73 10.89
C LEU A 787 29.39 10.87 10.54
N ASP A 788 29.91 12.10 10.46
CA ASP A 788 31.33 12.32 10.22
C ASP A 788 32.20 11.77 11.36
N ALA A 789 31.73 11.89 12.61
CA ALA A 789 32.41 11.29 13.75
C ALA A 789 32.42 9.76 13.68
N PHE A 790 31.32 9.14 13.26
CA PHE A 790 31.22 7.70 13.04
C PHE A 790 32.21 7.23 11.97
N VAL A 791 32.24 7.87 10.80
CA VAL A 791 33.16 7.52 9.70
C VAL A 791 34.62 7.66 10.14
N ARG A 792 34.97 8.70 10.92
CA ARG A 792 36.31 8.85 11.50
C ARG A 792 36.68 7.68 12.44
N ARG A 793 35.76 7.25 13.31
CA ARG A 793 35.99 6.11 14.22
C ARG A 793 36.19 4.80 13.45
N LEU A 794 35.35 4.55 12.43
CA LEU A 794 35.46 3.38 11.56
C LEU A 794 36.81 3.34 10.83
N ASN A 795 37.23 4.46 10.23
CA ASN A 795 38.50 4.54 9.51
C ASN A 795 39.70 4.33 10.44
N ARG A 796 39.64 4.87 11.67
CA ARG A 796 40.68 4.64 12.68
C ARG A 796 40.74 3.15 13.06
N PHE A 797 39.60 2.54 13.36
CA PHE A 797 39.52 1.11 13.69
C PHE A 797 40.06 0.22 12.56
N ALA A 798 39.73 0.53 11.31
CA ALA A 798 40.25 -0.18 10.15
C ALA A 798 41.79 -0.08 10.03
N THR A 799 42.35 1.09 10.36
CA THR A 799 43.79 1.32 10.33
C THR A 799 44.51 0.55 11.44
N GLU A 800 43.96 0.56 12.65
CA GLU A 800 44.46 -0.19 13.81
C GLU A 800 44.47 -1.70 13.52
N ARG A 801 43.34 -2.25 13.04
CA ARG A 801 43.23 -3.68 12.72
C ARG A 801 44.17 -4.12 11.61
N ARG A 802 44.38 -3.26 10.61
CA ARG A 802 45.38 -3.52 9.54
C ARG A 802 46.81 -3.49 10.04
N ALA A 803 47.12 -2.73 11.09
CA ALA A 803 48.43 -2.74 11.73
C ALA A 803 48.63 -4.02 12.56
N GLU A 804 47.62 -4.42 13.35
CA GLU A 804 47.63 -5.66 14.14
C GLU A 804 47.84 -6.91 13.26
N GLU A 805 47.13 -7.02 12.14
CA GLU A 805 47.27 -8.15 11.23
C GLU A 805 48.63 -8.18 10.52
N ARG A 806 49.23 -7.00 10.25
CA ARG A 806 50.58 -6.92 9.68
C ARG A 806 51.65 -7.31 10.70
N GLU A 807 51.44 -6.99 11.97
CA GLU A 807 52.32 -7.38 13.06
C GLU A 807 52.25 -8.90 13.32
N GLN A 808 51.04 -9.47 13.32
CA GLN A 808 50.84 -10.93 13.42
C GLN A 808 51.38 -11.69 12.21
N ALA A 809 51.30 -11.13 11.01
CA ALA A 809 51.90 -11.72 9.81
C ALA A 809 53.44 -11.58 9.75
N ALA A 810 54.03 -10.71 10.58
CA ALA A 810 55.47 -10.48 10.66
C ALA A 810 56.17 -11.31 11.75
N GLU A 811 55.43 -12.04 12.60
CA GLU A 811 56.02 -13.04 13.49
C GLU A 811 56.59 -14.21 12.66
N PRO A 812 57.88 -14.57 12.83
CA PRO A 812 58.46 -15.68 12.08
C PRO A 812 57.76 -16.98 12.48
N ILE A 813 57.34 -17.75 11.47
CA ILE A 813 56.88 -19.13 11.66
C ILE A 813 58.04 -19.88 12.34
N ASP A 814 57.84 -20.30 13.58
CA ASP A 814 58.81 -21.08 14.33
C ASP A 814 59.04 -22.42 13.62
N GLU A 815 60.11 -22.52 12.81
CA GLU A 815 60.63 -23.75 12.20
C GLU A 815 61.30 -24.67 13.26
N GLY A 816 60.76 -24.69 14.47
CA GLY A 816 61.30 -25.36 15.66
C GLY A 816 60.59 -26.66 16.04
N ALA A 817 60.06 -27.44 15.09
CA ALA A 817 59.45 -28.75 15.41
C ALA A 817 59.62 -29.80 14.30
N ALA A 818 60.85 -29.98 13.79
CA ALA A 818 61.23 -31.20 13.08
C ALA A 818 62.77 -31.36 13.05
N ARG A 819 63.36 -31.83 14.15
CA ARG A 819 64.64 -32.54 14.08
C ARG A 819 64.40 -34.00 14.44
N PRO A 820 64.61 -34.95 13.51
CA PRO A 820 64.67 -36.35 13.85
C PRO A 820 66.01 -36.60 14.56
N GLU A 821 65.97 -37.16 15.77
CA GLU A 821 67.15 -37.72 16.42
C GLU A 821 67.57 -38.98 15.65
N GLU A 822 68.69 -38.89 14.93
CA GLU A 822 69.48 -40.06 14.52
C GLU A 822 70.75 -40.16 15.39
N GLY A 823 70.83 -41.23 16.16
CA GLY A 823 72.04 -42.07 16.29
C GLY A 823 72.97 -41.86 17.49
N ALA A 824 72.90 -42.78 18.47
CA ALA A 824 73.99 -43.72 18.83
C ALA A 824 73.54 -44.70 19.92
#